data_AF-A0AAW0E6L0-F1
#
_entry.id   AF-A0AAW0E6L0-F1
#
_cell.length_a   1.000
_cell.length_b   1.000
_cell.length_c   1.000
_cell.angle_alpha   90.00
_cell.angle_beta   90.00
_cell.angle_gamma   90.00
#
_symmetry.space_group_name_H-M   'P 1'
#
loop_
_entity.id
_entity.type
_entity.pdbx_description
1 polymer ?
#
loop_
_entity_poly.entity_id
_entity_poly.type
_entity_poly.pdbx_seq_one_letter_code
_entity_poly.pdbx_strand_id
1 'polypeptide(L)'
;MPPNTVGSAGKRRSTSSKGKPGVGGGITGAKSLVRRAQPSFVTNLSSYDRSDPFHAFNVLLKLFGSLASRAGSCQYKVTPEEHRLSLHLLTIIEPFIGSSTPTQRTLITRQPTEILDAIVFHVDSPRDLLNLGVTCHRMHGIVFPRHMEYRVIRCKASSLALWNHLIVNRSLARNVRRLEVMDERALEREIVPAGITTTDTDLESTDDELGMHLKQERFLVAALNRMTHLAQFVWSSNHSPISLDGILPSLLTKPTLKEIEINDNVMFSPLGDDEETDESQSSDEQKGKVLPALRAVSLRSTRHTYGLSKHPSLARAKGLLNSCPKLEALEINYTPPRSHPAPVPAQDLLLTGRWPQLRSLSLTNLRCTPLTGFDATSTFILAHLNLEILHLDIVPRNPRDLVFPANALPKLKEVKACKEIVGALLECPCDGDAKRPLEVIKGVSLARNGGINFYHNTDFLEKLKRFGSDTVKRIELVGWTEIDDLKRLVESAPRVVWLDIGKRITSNAQAASLNNVNEWAMLLSSLPELATFHGIKFFYESHGGTSAGDKSRVRKNDESASVLVWRCPKLRRVDHWDDSAVLHRAAVPMISLSTILVVLIIFTSLAGAIVPWFLLHLYLTSTRSTNATKRERVLKSLGTSPNGKRLVGFFHPYCNAGGGGERVLWTAIAAIQRNEKDMVSVVYSGDIDANKEEIIAKVKSRFDINLDPTKIIFVFLNSRRYVEDSTWPYFTLLGQSLGSMYLAWEAMNKLIPDLYIDTMGYAFTFHIVTWVANIPIGAYVHYPTISTDMLERVKSRKRWHTNSSAISSSSILSTAKLWYYRLFMYYYSLSLRSAIFVMANSTWTKNHVDSILQHSDPLLDFLHLTSPPLFILRFLANQNKNPVTKAQIVYPPCDTREMAKFPLEGRERVIVSVAQFRPEKDHPAQLRALYELFRQHEEFKESLPVKLVMIGGSRNAKDAARVEDLRRLSKELGLDKHVEILVNAPYPDMLRWLSKASIGMNTMVDEHFGINVVEYMAAGVIPVAHASAGPLYDIIVPFNGQPTGFHAKTPEEFADALYKALSLSKEEDLALRQRARTWAVQRFSEEEFEKGWNASGWSNWL
;
A
#
# COMPACT_ATOMS: atom_id res chain seq x y z
N MET A 1 22.72 32.70 71.98
CA MET A 1 23.87 31.89 72.41
C MET A 1 24.11 30.76 71.40
N PRO A 2 25.34 30.26 71.26
CA PRO A 2 25.87 29.65 70.03
C PRO A 2 25.78 28.10 70.09
N PRO A 3 26.43 27.28 69.22
CA PRO A 3 27.35 27.56 68.09
C PRO A 3 26.94 26.79 66.78
N ASN A 4 27.56 26.83 65.61
CA ASN A 4 28.51 27.68 64.85
C ASN A 4 28.79 26.91 63.52
N THR A 5 28.87 27.64 62.39
CA THR A 5 29.90 27.51 61.31
C THR A 5 30.09 26.16 60.55
N VAL A 6 30.75 26.03 59.39
CA VAL A 6 31.55 26.89 58.47
C VAL A 6 31.05 26.57 57.04
N GLY A 7 30.69 27.53 56.16
CA GLY A 7 31.55 28.28 55.23
C GLY A 7 31.35 27.78 53.78
N SER A 8 30.92 28.63 52.84
CA SER A 8 31.76 29.40 51.89
C SER A 8 32.40 28.53 50.77
N ALA A 9 32.48 28.92 49.50
CA ALA A 9 32.02 30.11 48.78
C ALA A 9 31.88 29.77 47.28
N GLY A 10 31.00 30.41 46.51
CA GLY A 10 31.47 31.38 45.50
C GLY A 10 31.67 30.74 44.10
N LYS A 11 31.62 31.47 42.98
CA LYS A 11 31.46 32.92 42.77
C LYS A 11 31.05 33.18 41.30
N ARG A 12 30.17 34.18 41.10
CA ARG A 12 30.21 35.17 39.98
C ARG A 12 29.90 34.67 38.54
N ARG A 13 29.35 35.51 37.64
CA ARG A 13 28.77 36.86 37.79
C ARG A 13 27.76 37.15 36.66
N SER A 14 26.70 37.86 37.01
CA SER A 14 25.90 38.67 36.09
C SER A 14 26.25 40.15 36.24
N THR A 15 26.19 40.93 35.15
CA THR A 15 26.09 42.40 35.14
C THR A 15 25.45 42.86 33.82
N SER A 16 24.56 43.86 33.73
CA SER A 16 23.74 44.56 34.75
C SER A 16 22.89 45.66 34.08
N SER A 17 21.62 45.85 34.50
CA SER A 17 20.89 47.16 34.68
C SER A 17 20.81 48.20 33.54
N LYS A 18 19.93 49.23 33.50
CA LYS A 18 18.61 49.63 34.06
C LYS A 18 18.26 50.98 33.37
N GLY A 19 16.99 51.34 33.18
CA GLY A 19 16.62 52.73 32.76
C GLY A 19 15.12 53.03 32.63
N LYS A 20 14.70 54.18 33.17
CA LYS A 20 13.42 54.94 33.05
C LYS A 20 13.82 56.45 33.18
N PRO A 21 12.99 57.51 32.97
CA PRO A 21 11.52 57.61 32.71
C PRO A 21 11.07 58.66 31.64
N GLY A 22 9.73 58.86 31.47
CA GLY A 22 9.09 60.07 30.88
C GLY A 22 8.95 60.11 29.34
N VAL A 23 8.09 60.88 28.65
CA VAL A 23 6.92 61.79 28.90
C VAL A 23 6.12 61.75 27.56
N GLY A 24 4.79 61.55 27.44
CA GLY A 24 3.68 62.52 27.62
C GLY A 24 2.98 62.87 26.28
N GLY A 25 1.63 62.97 26.28
CA GLY A 25 0.78 63.36 25.12
C GLY A 25 0.32 62.20 24.20
N GLY A 26 -0.93 62.08 23.75
CA GLY A 26 -2.16 62.84 24.05
C GLY A 26 -3.08 63.02 22.84
N ILE A 27 -4.35 62.54 22.94
CA ILE A 27 -5.52 62.84 22.07
C ILE A 27 -5.45 62.27 20.63
N THR A 28 -6.48 61.69 19.96
CA THR A 28 -7.73 60.93 20.25
C THR A 28 -8.09 60.15 18.96
N GLY A 29 -8.95 59.11 18.88
CA GLY A 29 -9.72 58.37 19.88
C GLY A 29 -11.00 57.75 19.26
N ALA A 30 -11.17 56.42 19.27
CA ALA A 30 -12.34 55.71 18.71
C ALA A 30 -12.82 54.56 19.63
N LYS A 31 -14.13 54.28 19.63
CA LYS A 31 -14.83 53.44 20.63
C LYS A 31 -14.28 52.01 20.71
N SER A 32 -13.72 51.60 21.87
CA SER A 32 -13.35 50.20 22.11
C SER A 32 -14.55 49.38 22.59
N LEU A 33 -14.80 48.24 21.94
CA LEU A 33 -15.68 47.19 22.46
C LEU A 33 -15.16 46.67 23.80
N VAL A 34 -16.05 46.56 24.79
CA VAL A 34 -15.74 46.06 26.13
C VAL A 34 -15.20 44.63 26.05
N ARG A 35 -13.91 44.45 26.31
CA ARG A 35 -13.33 43.12 26.56
C ARG A 35 -13.98 42.54 27.82
N ARG A 36 -14.75 41.47 27.67
CA ARG A 36 -15.13 40.60 28.80
C ARG A 36 -13.85 40.14 29.49
N ALA A 37 -13.72 40.43 30.79
CA ALA A 37 -12.56 40.02 31.56
C ALA A 37 -12.45 38.49 31.57
N GLN A 38 -11.23 37.97 31.35
CA GLN A 38 -10.95 36.55 31.57
C GLN A 38 -11.10 36.23 33.07
N PRO A 39 -11.68 35.08 33.45
CA PRO A 39 -11.76 34.70 34.85
C PRO A 39 -10.34 34.46 35.40
N SER A 40 -9.91 35.30 36.34
CA SER A 40 -8.66 35.12 37.08
C SER A 40 -8.84 34.08 38.17
N PHE A 41 -8.26 32.89 38.00
CA PHE A 41 -8.20 31.88 39.06
C PHE A 41 -7.15 32.29 40.09
N VAL A 42 -7.46 32.14 41.38
CA VAL A 42 -6.47 32.37 42.44
C VAL A 42 -5.48 31.20 42.38
N THR A 43 -4.24 31.46 41.98
CA THR A 43 -3.21 30.41 41.80
C THR A 43 -2.49 30.04 43.10
N ASN A 44 -2.76 30.75 44.20
CA ASN A 44 -2.25 30.40 45.52
C ASN A 44 -3.00 29.15 46.05
N LEU A 45 -2.28 28.04 46.14
CA LEU A 45 -2.81 26.74 46.58
C LEU A 45 -3.42 26.81 48.00
N SER A 46 -2.91 27.66 48.89
CA SER A 46 -3.41 27.81 50.26
C SER A 46 -4.77 28.51 50.39
N SER A 47 -5.32 29.04 49.30
CA SER A 47 -6.65 29.69 49.30
C SER A 47 -7.83 28.73 49.13
N TYR A 48 -7.56 27.43 48.93
CA TYR A 48 -8.59 26.40 48.77
C TYR A 48 -8.61 25.49 49.99
N ASP A 49 -9.76 25.44 50.66
CA ASP A 49 -9.96 24.58 51.82
C ASP A 49 -9.90 23.10 51.41
N ARG A 50 -9.12 22.30 52.15
CA ARG A 50 -8.98 20.85 51.92
C ARG A 50 -10.17 20.04 52.45
N SER A 51 -11.07 20.67 53.21
CA SER A 51 -12.31 20.07 53.71
C SER A 51 -13.53 20.32 52.80
N ASP A 52 -13.40 21.18 51.77
CA ASP A 52 -14.49 21.49 50.83
C ASP A 52 -14.22 20.92 49.41
N PRO A 53 -14.54 19.63 49.16
CA PRO A 53 -14.40 19.02 47.85
C PRO A 53 -15.39 19.59 46.81
N PHE A 54 -16.52 20.17 47.25
CA PHE A 54 -17.51 20.74 46.32
C PHE A 54 -17.04 22.08 45.76
N HIS A 55 -16.43 22.93 46.58
CA HIS A 55 -15.78 24.14 46.09
C HIS A 55 -14.60 23.80 45.18
N ALA A 56 -13.74 22.86 45.58
CA ALA A 56 -12.62 22.43 44.77
C ALA A 56 -13.06 21.88 43.38
N PHE A 57 -14.10 21.05 43.34
CA PHE A 57 -14.67 20.51 42.11
C PHE A 57 -15.29 21.60 41.21
N ASN A 58 -16.01 22.56 41.79
CA ASN A 58 -16.58 23.69 41.06
C ASN A 58 -15.50 24.61 40.46
N VAL A 59 -14.39 24.84 41.16
CA VAL A 59 -13.25 25.60 40.63
C VAL A 59 -12.56 24.85 39.49
N LEU A 60 -12.38 23.53 39.64
CA LEU A 60 -11.79 22.66 38.62
C LEU A 60 -12.64 22.63 37.32
N LEU A 61 -13.97 22.52 37.45
CA LEU A 61 -14.91 22.63 36.33
C LEU A 61 -14.84 24.00 35.63
N LYS A 62 -14.81 25.10 36.40
CA LYS A 62 -14.67 26.46 35.85
C LYS A 62 -13.34 26.65 35.13
N LEU A 63 -12.25 26.09 35.66
CA LEU A 63 -10.93 26.12 35.02
C LEU A 63 -10.97 25.44 33.66
N PHE A 64 -11.43 24.18 33.59
CA PHE A 64 -11.51 23.44 32.33
C PHE A 64 -12.51 24.05 31.34
N GLY A 65 -13.68 24.52 31.81
CA GLY A 65 -14.65 25.24 30.96
C GLY A 65 -14.07 26.52 30.35
N SER A 66 -13.18 27.22 31.06
CA SER A 66 -12.52 28.42 30.51
C SER A 66 -11.56 28.12 29.36
N LEU A 67 -10.94 26.93 29.29
CA LEU A 67 -9.92 26.59 28.29
C LEU A 67 -10.48 26.54 26.86
N ALA A 68 -11.73 26.11 26.70
CA ALA A 68 -12.42 26.08 25.41
C ALA A 68 -12.73 27.50 24.89
N SER A 69 -12.86 28.48 25.79
CA SER A 69 -13.14 29.88 25.47
C SER A 69 -11.90 30.74 25.17
N ARG A 70 -10.70 30.16 25.20
CA ARG A 70 -9.43 30.86 24.87
C ARG A 70 -9.25 30.95 23.36
N ALA A 71 -8.90 32.14 22.86
CA ALA A 71 -8.69 32.37 21.44
C ALA A 71 -7.26 32.00 20.98
N GLY A 72 -7.13 31.59 19.72
CA GLY A 72 -5.84 31.27 19.08
C GLY A 72 -5.21 29.95 19.53
N SER A 73 -3.90 29.80 19.31
CA SER A 73 -3.11 28.57 19.55
C SER A 73 -2.94 28.17 21.03
N CYS A 74 -3.70 28.80 21.93
CA CYS A 74 -3.77 28.53 23.36
C CYS A 74 -5.12 27.94 23.81
N GLN A 75 -6.05 27.71 22.88
CA GLN A 75 -7.23 26.88 23.16
C GLN A 75 -6.77 25.51 23.68
N TYR A 76 -7.37 25.04 24.79
CA TYR A 76 -6.99 23.81 25.51
C TYR A 76 -5.59 23.80 26.17
N LYS A 77 -4.83 24.90 26.22
CA LYS A 77 -3.56 24.98 26.96
C LYS A 77 -3.73 25.54 28.37
N VAL A 78 -3.24 24.78 29.34
CA VAL A 78 -3.18 25.09 30.78
C VAL A 78 -1.81 25.71 31.09
N THR A 79 -1.75 26.80 31.86
CA THR A 79 -0.47 27.37 32.33
C THR A 79 0.20 26.50 33.40
N PRO A 80 1.51 26.64 33.67
CA PRO A 80 2.17 25.90 34.75
C PRO A 80 1.59 26.16 36.14
N GLU A 81 1.02 27.34 36.41
CA GLU A 81 0.30 27.64 37.65
C GLU A 81 -1.07 26.95 37.69
N GLU A 82 -1.83 27.03 36.60
CA GLU A 82 -3.15 26.38 36.49
C GLU A 82 -3.05 24.84 36.54
N HIS A 83 -1.95 24.26 36.07
CA HIS A 83 -1.69 22.83 36.17
C HIS A 83 -1.35 22.41 37.61
N ARG A 84 -0.58 23.22 38.35
CA ARG A 84 -0.37 23.01 39.79
C ARG A 84 -1.67 23.15 40.57
N LEU A 85 -2.50 24.12 40.21
CA LEU A 85 -3.82 24.32 40.81
C LEU A 85 -4.74 23.12 40.52
N SER A 86 -4.84 22.65 39.28
CA SER A 86 -5.73 21.51 38.95
C SER A 86 -5.31 20.21 39.64
N LEU A 87 -4.00 19.94 39.75
CA LEU A 87 -3.49 18.84 40.56
C LEU A 87 -3.84 19.00 42.05
N HIS A 88 -3.72 20.20 42.62
CA HIS A 88 -4.08 20.42 44.01
C HIS A 88 -5.60 20.24 44.27
N LEU A 89 -6.44 20.81 43.42
CA LEU A 89 -7.89 20.64 43.51
C LEU A 89 -8.27 19.16 43.39
N LEU A 90 -7.65 18.42 42.47
CA LEU A 90 -7.83 16.95 42.39
C LEU A 90 -7.47 16.25 43.71
N THR A 91 -6.38 16.61 44.40
CA THR A 91 -6.06 15.99 45.71
C THR A 91 -7.09 16.26 46.81
N ILE A 92 -7.93 17.29 46.67
CA ILE A 92 -9.03 17.60 47.60
C ILE A 92 -10.29 16.80 47.23
N ILE A 93 -10.54 16.58 45.93
CA ILE A 93 -11.77 15.93 45.43
C ILE A 93 -11.63 14.40 45.38
N GLU A 94 -10.45 13.87 45.01
CA GLU A 94 -10.14 12.43 44.82
C GLU A 94 -10.58 11.54 45.99
N PRO A 95 -10.44 11.92 47.29
CA PRO A 95 -10.92 11.11 48.42
C PRO A 95 -12.44 10.91 48.49
N PHE A 96 -13.23 11.78 47.84
CA PHE A 96 -14.70 11.81 47.94
C PHE A 96 -15.40 11.25 46.71
N ILE A 97 -14.69 11.03 45.60
CA ILE A 97 -15.22 10.35 44.41
C ILE A 97 -15.07 8.83 44.63
N GLY A 98 -16.15 8.22 45.14
CA GLY A 98 -16.18 6.87 45.70
C GLY A 98 -15.29 5.81 45.03
N SER A 99 -14.21 5.43 45.73
CA SER A 99 -13.80 4.02 45.81
C SER A 99 -13.42 3.68 47.25
N SER A 100 -14.18 2.75 47.84
CA SER A 100 -14.05 2.33 49.23
C SER A 100 -12.84 1.40 49.43
N THR A 101 -11.64 1.98 49.53
CA THR A 101 -10.51 1.57 50.39
C THR A 101 -9.22 2.29 49.96
N PRO A 102 -8.31 2.65 50.89
CA PRO A 102 -6.95 3.09 50.56
C PRO A 102 -6.07 1.90 50.16
N THR A 103 -6.49 1.13 49.16
CA THR A 103 -5.65 0.10 48.53
C THR A 103 -4.59 0.78 47.68
N GLN A 104 -3.34 0.62 48.12
CA GLN A 104 -2.10 1.15 47.56
C GLN A 104 -2.07 1.29 46.02
N ARG A 105 -1.34 2.29 45.52
CA ARG A 105 -0.97 2.46 44.10
C ARG A 105 0.05 1.39 43.60
N THR A 106 -0.08 0.13 44.04
CA THR A 106 0.85 -0.98 43.77
C THR A 106 0.41 -1.91 42.64
N LEU A 107 -0.88 -1.90 42.25
CA LEU A 107 -1.35 -2.68 41.09
C LEU A 107 -0.92 -2.03 39.78
N ILE A 108 -0.20 -2.78 38.92
CA ILE A 108 0.28 -2.33 37.62
C ILE A 108 -0.84 -1.76 36.74
N THR A 109 -2.04 -2.33 36.83
CA THR A 109 -3.24 -1.88 36.09
C THR A 109 -3.72 -0.47 36.45
N ARG A 110 -3.29 0.10 37.58
CA ARG A 110 -3.60 1.48 38.03
C ARG A 110 -2.49 2.50 37.73
N GLN A 111 -1.37 2.11 37.11
CA GLN A 111 -0.30 3.05 36.75
C GLN A 111 -0.71 3.97 35.59
N PRO A 112 -0.08 5.16 35.42
CA PRO A 112 -0.25 5.99 34.22
C PRO A 112 0.14 5.25 32.94
N THR A 113 -0.47 5.62 31.82
CA THR A 113 -0.28 4.94 30.53
C THR A 113 1.16 5.09 30.02
N GLU A 114 1.82 6.18 30.37
CA GLU A 114 3.22 6.50 30.07
C GLU A 114 4.20 5.56 30.81
N ILE A 115 3.88 5.22 32.06
CA ILE A 115 4.66 4.26 32.85
C ILE A 115 4.49 2.85 32.29
N LEU A 116 3.27 2.50 31.87
CA LEU A 116 3.00 1.23 31.19
C LEU A 116 3.69 1.15 29.81
N ASP A 117 3.66 2.20 28.99
CA ASP A 117 4.40 2.30 27.73
C ASP A 117 5.91 2.16 27.94
N ALA A 118 6.45 2.74 29.02
CA ALA A 118 7.85 2.60 29.41
C ALA A 118 8.21 1.18 29.91
N ILE A 119 7.33 0.49 30.63
CA ILE A 119 7.53 -0.91 31.04
C ILE A 119 7.48 -1.83 29.80
N VAL A 120 6.45 -1.68 28.97
CA VAL A 120 6.26 -2.45 27.72
C VAL A 120 7.41 -2.23 26.75
N PHE A 121 8.03 -1.04 26.73
CA PHE A 121 9.24 -0.75 25.95
C PHE A 121 10.42 -1.69 26.24
N HIS A 122 10.57 -2.16 27.48
CA HIS A 122 11.63 -3.10 27.89
C HIS A 122 11.28 -4.57 27.65
N VAL A 123 10.07 -4.89 27.18
CA VAL A 123 9.71 -6.25 26.74
C VAL A 123 10.10 -6.41 25.27
N ASP A 124 11.24 -7.06 25.02
CA ASP A 124 11.79 -7.25 23.66
C ASP A 124 11.07 -8.36 22.88
N SER A 125 10.70 -9.44 23.56
CA SER A 125 10.08 -10.64 22.97
C SER A 125 8.68 -10.37 22.42
N PRO A 126 8.42 -10.60 21.11
CA PRO A 126 7.09 -10.46 20.53
C PRO A 126 6.05 -11.41 21.15
N ARG A 127 6.49 -12.59 21.60
CA ARG A 127 5.61 -13.57 22.28
C ARG A 127 5.17 -13.06 23.64
N ASP A 128 6.08 -12.46 24.41
CA ASP A 128 5.77 -11.97 25.75
C ASP A 128 4.99 -10.65 25.71
N LEU A 129 5.22 -9.82 24.67
CA LEU A 129 4.34 -8.71 24.35
C LEU A 129 2.93 -9.14 23.99
N LEU A 130 2.77 -10.17 23.15
CA LEU A 130 1.45 -10.71 22.84
C LEU A 130 0.76 -11.22 24.11
N ASN A 131 1.45 -12.03 24.91
CA ASN A 131 0.96 -12.53 26.21
C ASN A 131 0.54 -11.37 27.13
N LEU A 132 1.33 -10.30 27.21
CA LEU A 132 1.03 -9.11 28.02
C LEU A 132 -0.16 -8.31 27.47
N GLY A 133 -0.24 -8.15 26.14
CA GLY A 133 -1.30 -7.44 25.44
C GLY A 133 -2.66 -8.11 25.58
N VAL A 134 -2.72 -9.44 25.64
CA VAL A 134 -3.98 -10.18 25.84
C VAL A 134 -4.45 -10.23 27.30
N THR A 135 -3.67 -9.75 28.27
CA THR A 135 -4.09 -9.76 29.69
C THR A 135 -5.30 -8.87 29.99
N CYS A 136 -5.41 -7.71 29.33
CA CYS A 136 -6.59 -6.83 29.42
C CYS A 136 -6.63 -5.80 28.29
N HIS A 137 -7.82 -5.23 28.03
CA HIS A 137 -8.01 -4.18 27.00
C HIS A 137 -7.08 -2.97 27.16
N ARG A 138 -6.69 -2.59 28.38
CA ARG A 138 -5.77 -1.46 28.61
C ARG A 138 -4.35 -1.79 28.14
N MET A 139 -3.84 -3.00 28.42
CA MET A 139 -2.54 -3.42 27.91
C MET A 139 -2.58 -3.66 26.41
N HIS A 140 -3.68 -4.21 25.87
CA HIS A 140 -3.89 -4.31 24.43
C HIS A 140 -3.75 -2.95 23.72
N GLY A 141 -4.42 -1.91 24.23
CA GLY A 141 -4.37 -0.56 23.67
C GLY A 141 -3.00 0.13 23.75
N ILE A 142 -2.07 -0.36 24.57
CA ILE A 142 -0.68 0.11 24.63
C ILE A 142 0.20 -0.74 23.70
N VAL A 143 0.10 -2.06 23.81
CA VAL A 143 0.97 -3.03 23.13
C VAL A 143 0.79 -2.98 21.62
N PHE A 144 -0.43 -3.15 21.10
CA PHE A 144 -0.64 -3.37 19.67
C PHE A 144 -0.28 -2.16 18.79
N PRO A 145 -0.82 -0.94 19.00
CA PRO A 145 -0.59 0.19 18.10
C PRO A 145 0.81 0.82 18.19
N ARG A 146 1.66 0.40 19.14
CA ARG A 146 2.94 1.09 19.44
C ARG A 146 4.14 0.17 19.58
N HIS A 147 3.97 -1.05 20.08
CA HIS A 147 5.07 -1.98 20.34
C HIS A 147 5.02 -3.19 19.43
N MET A 148 3.91 -3.94 19.44
CA MET A 148 3.79 -5.24 18.76
C MET A 148 4.09 -5.12 17.27
N GLU A 149 3.46 -4.16 16.59
CA GLU A 149 3.65 -3.88 15.16
C GLU A 149 5.03 -3.30 14.80
N TYR A 150 5.76 -2.77 15.79
CA TYR A 150 7.05 -2.12 15.57
C TYR A 150 8.24 -2.98 15.99
N ARG A 151 8.08 -4.08 16.74
CA ARG A 151 9.20 -4.91 17.20
C ARG A 151 9.99 -5.53 16.05
N VAL A 152 9.28 -6.02 15.04
CA VAL A 152 9.83 -6.63 13.83
C VAL A 152 9.28 -5.89 12.64
N ILE A 153 10.16 -5.24 11.88
CA ILE A 153 9.83 -4.61 10.60
C ILE A 153 10.53 -5.41 9.49
N ARG A 154 9.75 -5.86 8.51
CA ARG A 154 10.22 -6.52 7.29
C ARG A 154 9.63 -5.77 6.11
N CYS A 155 10.45 -5.22 5.24
CA CYS A 155 9.99 -4.40 4.11
C CYS A 155 11.08 -4.26 3.03
N LYS A 156 10.70 -3.67 1.90
CA LYS A 156 11.62 -3.37 0.79
C LYS A 156 12.39 -2.06 1.03
N ALA A 157 13.51 -1.87 0.34
CA ALA A 157 14.27 -0.63 0.43
C ALA A 157 13.47 0.55 -0.18
N SER A 158 12.64 0.27 -1.18
CA SER A 158 11.70 1.19 -1.82
C SER A 158 10.57 1.73 -0.94
N SER A 159 10.35 1.22 0.28
CA SER A 159 9.23 1.58 1.17
C SER A 159 9.32 2.98 1.79
N LEU A 160 9.37 4.04 0.97
CA LEU A 160 9.56 5.43 1.37
C LEU A 160 8.53 5.94 2.39
N ALA A 161 7.26 5.53 2.28
CA ALA A 161 6.21 5.89 3.24
C ALA A 161 6.52 5.39 4.66
N LEU A 162 7.05 4.17 4.80
CA LEU A 162 7.48 3.59 6.06
C LEU A 162 8.71 4.32 6.62
N TRP A 163 9.71 4.59 5.78
CA TRP A 163 10.90 5.32 6.21
C TRP A 163 10.55 6.73 6.69
N ASN A 164 9.70 7.46 5.95
CA ASN A 164 9.20 8.77 6.36
C ASN A 164 8.44 8.70 7.69
N HIS A 165 7.53 7.73 7.83
CA HIS A 165 6.78 7.49 9.06
C HIS A 165 7.70 7.29 10.28
N LEU A 166 8.78 6.53 10.15
CA LEU A 166 9.74 6.28 11.22
C LEU A 166 10.69 7.48 11.48
N ILE A 167 10.99 8.29 10.47
CA ILE A 167 11.73 9.56 10.63
C ILE A 167 10.92 10.55 11.47
N VAL A 168 9.63 10.71 11.14
CA VAL A 168 8.68 11.61 11.82
C VAL A 168 8.35 11.09 13.23
N ASN A 169 7.98 9.82 13.36
CA ASN A 169 7.53 9.21 14.61
C ASN A 169 8.68 8.57 15.41
N ARG A 170 9.63 9.39 15.86
CA ARG A 170 10.83 8.97 16.63
C ARG A 170 10.52 8.04 17.82
N SER A 171 9.40 8.23 18.51
CA SER A 171 8.97 7.41 19.66
C SER A 171 8.53 5.99 19.27
N LEU A 172 8.09 5.79 18.03
CA LEU A 172 7.76 4.47 17.45
C LEU A 172 9.00 3.84 16.82
N ALA A 173 9.85 4.61 16.13
CA ALA A 173 11.09 4.10 15.55
C ALA A 173 12.07 3.50 16.58
N ARG A 174 12.12 4.04 17.81
CA ARG A 174 12.90 3.42 18.90
C ARG A 174 12.35 2.06 19.39
N ASN A 175 11.12 1.69 19.01
CA ASN A 175 10.48 0.43 19.43
C ASN A 175 10.89 -0.75 18.54
N VAL A 176 11.60 -0.50 17.43
CA VAL A 176 12.19 -1.51 16.55
C VAL A 176 13.28 -2.29 17.27
N ARG A 177 13.25 -3.62 17.11
CA ARG A 177 14.27 -4.56 17.63
C ARG A 177 14.89 -5.38 16.51
N ARG A 178 14.10 -5.81 15.52
CA ARG A 178 14.56 -6.45 14.29
C ARG A 178 14.12 -5.62 13.07
N LEU A 179 15.08 -5.31 12.20
CA LEU A 179 14.83 -4.75 10.88
C LEU A 179 15.32 -5.73 9.82
N GLU A 180 14.49 -6.01 8.82
CA GLU A 180 14.76 -6.96 7.74
C GLU A 180 14.46 -6.28 6.40
N VAL A 181 15.52 -5.91 5.67
CA VAL A 181 15.42 -5.26 4.36
C VAL A 181 15.47 -6.33 3.27
N MET A 182 14.37 -6.45 2.54
CA MET A 182 14.14 -7.48 1.52
C MET A 182 14.61 -7.04 0.14
N ASP A 183 14.83 -8.02 -0.75
CA ASP A 183 14.95 -7.78 -2.19
C ASP A 183 13.65 -7.20 -2.78
N GLU A 184 13.79 -6.23 -3.68
CA GLU A 184 12.64 -5.63 -4.39
C GLU A 184 11.81 -6.67 -5.15
N ARG A 185 12.43 -7.77 -5.61
CA ARG A 185 11.79 -8.89 -6.32
C ARG A 185 11.30 -10.00 -5.38
N ALA A 186 11.45 -9.86 -4.06
CA ALA A 186 10.95 -10.84 -3.10
C ALA A 186 9.41 -10.94 -3.17
N LEU A 187 8.91 -12.18 -3.16
CA LEU A 187 7.49 -12.54 -3.11
C LEU A 187 6.98 -12.77 -1.69
N GLU A 188 7.88 -12.76 -0.71
CA GLU A 188 7.54 -12.89 0.71
C GLU A 188 6.77 -11.67 1.22
N ARG A 189 5.91 -11.88 2.22
CA ARG A 189 5.02 -10.85 2.74
C ARG A 189 5.78 -9.88 3.66
N GLU A 190 5.66 -8.58 3.38
CA GLU A 190 6.12 -7.50 4.23
C GLU A 190 5.38 -7.46 5.58
N ILE A 191 6.10 -7.13 6.65
CA ILE A 191 5.60 -6.93 8.00
C ILE A 191 5.84 -5.44 8.33
N VAL A 192 4.79 -4.65 8.15
CA VAL A 192 4.77 -3.20 8.42
C VAL A 192 3.56 -2.84 9.27
N PRO A 193 3.65 -1.79 10.12
CA PRO A 193 2.53 -1.34 10.96
C PRO A 193 1.25 -1.03 10.17
N ALA A 194 0.10 -1.40 10.73
CA ALA A 194 -1.20 -1.18 10.13
C ALA A 194 -1.62 0.29 10.28
N GLY A 195 -2.02 0.92 9.17
CA GLY A 195 -2.40 2.33 9.15
C GLY A 195 -1.30 3.30 8.69
N ILE A 196 -0.14 2.81 8.25
CA ILE A 196 0.74 3.59 7.37
C ILE A 196 0.04 3.72 6.01
N THR A 197 -0.67 4.83 5.82
CA THR A 197 -1.41 5.10 4.58
C THR A 197 -0.44 5.35 3.42
N THR A 198 -0.49 4.50 2.39
CA THR A 198 0.27 4.66 1.14
C THR A 198 -0.34 5.77 0.27
N THR A 199 -0.28 7.02 0.76
CA THR A 199 -0.81 8.20 0.06
C THR A 199 0.04 9.43 0.37
N ASP A 200 1.25 9.49 -0.19
CA ASP A 200 2.03 10.72 -0.37
C ASP A 200 2.80 10.59 -1.69
N THR A 201 2.13 10.92 -2.81
CA THR A 201 2.74 10.86 -4.16
C THR A 201 4.01 11.70 -4.27
N ASP A 202 4.13 12.75 -3.46
CA ASP A 202 5.25 13.69 -3.43
C ASP A 202 6.54 13.06 -2.83
N LEU A 203 6.40 11.96 -2.07
CA LEU A 203 7.55 11.19 -1.58
C LEU A 203 8.15 10.31 -2.68
N GLU A 204 7.40 9.95 -3.72
CA GLU A 204 7.86 9.11 -4.84
C GLU A 204 8.11 9.92 -6.14
N SER A 205 7.68 11.18 -6.21
CA SER A 205 7.68 12.02 -7.43
C SER A 205 9.04 12.61 -7.86
N THR A 206 10.14 11.87 -7.74
CA THR A 206 11.45 12.35 -8.24
C THR A 206 11.62 11.87 -9.69
N ASP A 207 11.61 12.79 -10.68
CA ASP A 207 11.71 12.46 -12.12
C ASP A 207 13.11 11.95 -12.56
N ASP A 208 14.01 11.65 -11.60
CA ASP A 208 15.36 11.09 -11.80
C ASP A 208 15.50 9.79 -10.99
N GLU A 209 15.86 8.69 -11.64
CA GLU A 209 16.03 7.38 -11.01
C GLU A 209 17.22 7.37 -10.04
N LEU A 210 18.34 8.04 -10.37
CA LEU A 210 19.50 8.17 -9.47
C LEU A 210 19.13 8.99 -8.23
N GLY A 211 18.46 10.13 -8.43
CA GLY A 211 17.89 10.95 -7.36
C GLY A 211 16.87 10.19 -6.50
N MET A 212 16.09 9.27 -7.07
CA MET A 212 15.18 8.40 -6.32
C MET A 212 15.93 7.38 -5.46
N HIS A 213 17.00 6.77 -5.97
CA HIS A 213 17.83 5.82 -5.23
C HIS A 213 18.55 6.51 -4.06
N LEU A 214 19.16 7.67 -4.31
CA LEU A 214 19.75 8.54 -3.27
C LEU A 214 18.70 8.98 -2.23
N LYS A 215 17.45 9.23 -2.64
CA LYS A 215 16.33 9.54 -1.73
C LYS A 215 15.96 8.35 -0.86
N GLN A 216 15.89 7.14 -1.42
CA GLN A 216 15.64 5.89 -0.70
C GLN A 216 16.73 5.61 0.34
N GLU A 217 18.00 5.72 -0.05
CA GLU A 217 19.14 5.54 0.85
C GLU A 217 19.09 6.55 2.01
N ARG A 218 18.95 7.85 1.68
CA ARG A 218 18.87 8.92 2.68
C ARG A 218 17.73 8.73 3.67
N PHE A 219 16.57 8.27 3.20
CA PHE A 219 15.41 8.00 4.06
C PHE A 219 15.62 6.76 4.94
N LEU A 220 16.17 5.67 4.39
CA LEU A 220 16.52 4.49 5.18
C LEU A 220 17.58 4.82 6.26
N VAL A 221 18.64 5.55 5.90
CA VAL A 221 19.68 6.02 6.82
C VAL A 221 19.09 6.90 7.93
N ALA A 222 18.23 7.86 7.57
CA ALA A 222 17.57 8.73 8.54
C ALA A 222 16.63 7.95 9.50
N ALA A 223 15.88 6.97 8.98
CA ALA A 223 15.01 6.09 9.78
C ALA A 223 15.85 5.18 10.71
N LEU A 224 16.90 4.54 10.19
CA LEU A 224 17.85 3.73 10.96
C LEU A 224 18.49 4.53 12.09
N ASN A 225 18.77 5.82 11.88
CA ASN A 225 19.26 6.73 12.91
C ASN A 225 18.23 7.13 13.98
N ARG A 226 16.94 6.79 13.80
CA ARG A 226 15.91 6.85 14.88
C ARG A 226 15.75 5.51 15.63
N MET A 227 16.18 4.38 15.06
CA MET A 227 16.10 3.03 15.65
C MET A 227 17.18 2.78 16.72
N THR A 228 17.12 3.55 17.81
CA THR A 228 18.16 3.56 18.87
C THR A 228 18.32 2.27 19.68
N HIS A 229 17.39 1.32 19.57
CA HIS A 229 17.41 0.02 20.26
C HIS A 229 17.35 -1.17 19.28
N LEU A 230 17.78 -0.97 18.04
CA LEU A 230 17.91 -2.07 17.07
C LEU A 230 18.88 -3.13 17.62
N ALA A 231 18.44 -4.38 17.65
CA ALA A 231 19.17 -5.52 18.21
C ALA A 231 19.57 -6.55 17.14
N GLN A 232 18.77 -6.68 16.07
CA GLN A 232 19.05 -7.54 14.92
C GLN A 232 18.82 -6.77 13.62
N PHE A 233 19.75 -6.89 12.69
CA PHE A 233 19.64 -6.34 11.34
C PHE A 233 19.84 -7.44 10.30
N VAL A 234 18.93 -7.54 9.34
CA VAL A 234 18.99 -8.50 8.23
C VAL A 234 18.91 -7.72 6.91
N TRP A 235 19.86 -7.96 6.01
CA TRP A 235 19.89 -7.41 4.67
C TRP A 235 19.87 -8.52 3.64
N SER A 236 18.90 -8.50 2.73
CA SER A 236 18.76 -9.51 1.66
C SER A 236 18.49 -8.88 0.29
N SER A 237 18.76 -7.58 0.13
CA SER A 237 18.40 -6.85 -1.07
C SER A 237 19.49 -6.95 -2.15
N ASN A 238 19.35 -7.94 -3.04
CA ASN A 238 20.35 -8.24 -4.07
C ASN A 238 20.07 -7.49 -5.38
N HIS A 239 18.83 -7.04 -5.62
CA HIS A 239 18.45 -6.14 -6.70
C HIS A 239 18.09 -4.76 -6.15
N SER A 240 18.77 -4.36 -5.07
CA SER A 240 18.55 -3.09 -4.39
C SER A 240 18.94 -1.92 -5.29
N PRO A 241 18.17 -0.83 -5.31
CA PRO A 241 18.62 0.44 -5.87
C PRO A 241 19.75 1.12 -5.05
N ILE A 242 19.97 0.66 -3.81
CA ILE A 242 20.87 1.28 -2.84
C ILE A 242 21.97 0.31 -2.40
N SER A 243 23.21 0.78 -2.30
CA SER A 243 24.34 -0.06 -1.84
C SER A 243 24.30 -0.24 -0.32
N LEU A 244 24.70 -1.43 0.12
CA LEU A 244 24.99 -1.73 1.52
C LEU A 244 26.08 -0.79 2.10
N ASP A 245 27.01 -0.31 1.26
CA ASP A 245 28.10 0.58 1.68
C ASP A 245 27.59 1.91 2.25
N GLY A 246 26.52 2.49 1.69
CA GLY A 246 25.93 3.75 2.15
C GLY A 246 25.26 3.65 3.53
N ILE A 247 24.74 2.46 3.87
CA ILE A 247 24.04 2.22 5.14
C ILE A 247 24.95 1.67 6.25
N LEU A 248 26.03 0.96 5.90
CA LEU A 248 26.98 0.36 6.85
C LEU A 248 27.50 1.35 7.91
N PRO A 249 27.97 2.58 7.58
CA PRO A 249 28.42 3.54 8.56
C PRO A 249 27.37 3.91 9.61
N SER A 250 26.09 3.93 9.22
CA SER A 250 24.98 4.21 10.14
C SER A 250 24.61 2.98 10.98
N LEU A 251 24.74 1.77 10.45
CA LEU A 251 24.54 0.52 11.20
C LEU A 251 25.65 0.31 12.25
N LEU A 252 26.91 0.60 11.90
CA LEU A 252 28.07 0.53 12.81
C LEU A 252 28.04 1.54 13.97
N THR A 253 27.04 2.44 14.03
CA THR A 253 26.82 3.34 15.17
C THR A 253 25.83 2.81 16.22
N LYS A 254 25.25 1.61 16.05
CA LYS A 254 24.18 1.10 16.92
C LYS A 254 24.75 0.32 18.11
N PRO A 255 24.77 0.87 19.35
CA PRO A 255 25.42 0.20 20.49
C PRO A 255 24.64 -1.01 21.01
N THR A 256 23.36 -1.14 20.65
CA THR A 256 22.46 -2.23 21.06
C THR A 256 22.45 -3.42 20.10
N LEU A 257 23.12 -3.32 18.95
CA LEU A 257 23.08 -4.31 17.90
C LEU A 257 23.84 -5.57 18.36
N LYS A 258 23.14 -6.72 18.36
CA LYS A 258 23.63 -8.03 18.80
C LYS A 258 23.92 -8.96 17.63
N GLU A 259 23.15 -8.84 16.56
CA GLU A 259 23.19 -9.75 15.42
C GLU A 259 23.11 -8.98 14.09
N ILE A 260 23.99 -9.33 13.15
CA ILE A 260 23.95 -8.85 11.76
C ILE A 260 23.90 -10.06 10.82
N GLU A 261 22.96 -10.04 9.90
CA GLU A 261 22.85 -10.98 8.79
C GLU A 261 22.86 -10.21 7.46
N ILE A 262 23.77 -10.57 6.55
CA ILE A 262 23.88 -9.95 5.23
C ILE A 262 23.91 -11.07 4.18
N ASN A 263 22.87 -11.12 3.35
CA ASN A 263 22.70 -12.03 2.22
C ASN A 263 22.89 -11.24 0.91
N ASP A 264 24.14 -10.89 0.59
CA ASP A 264 24.50 -9.98 -0.51
C ASP A 264 25.82 -10.41 -1.16
N ASN A 265 25.88 -10.43 -2.49
CA ASN A 265 27.08 -10.75 -3.26
C ASN A 265 28.12 -9.61 -3.21
N VAL A 266 27.71 -8.36 -3.03
CA VAL A 266 28.61 -7.19 -2.98
C VAL A 266 29.60 -7.30 -1.80
N MET A 267 29.21 -7.94 -0.68
CA MET A 267 30.11 -8.22 0.45
C MET A 267 31.33 -9.08 0.10
N PHE A 268 31.27 -9.82 -1.01
CA PHE A 268 32.33 -10.67 -1.55
C PHE A 268 33.05 -10.02 -2.74
N SER A 269 32.84 -8.73 -3.00
CA SER A 269 33.54 -7.98 -4.03
C SER A 269 34.72 -7.20 -3.45
N PRO A 270 35.77 -6.91 -4.25
CA PRO A 270 36.86 -6.05 -3.81
C PRO A 270 36.36 -4.63 -3.51
N LEU A 271 37.20 -3.85 -2.83
CA LEU A 271 37.10 -2.40 -2.84
C LEU A 271 37.54 -1.95 -4.26
N GLY A 272 36.82 -1.02 -4.88
CA GLY A 272 36.93 -0.77 -6.32
C GLY A 272 38.26 -0.14 -6.75
N ASP A 273 38.70 -0.47 -7.97
CA ASP A 273 39.93 0.05 -8.59
C ASP A 273 39.74 1.44 -9.26
N ASP A 274 38.63 2.15 -8.99
CA ASP A 274 38.28 3.43 -9.65
C ASP A 274 38.88 4.69 -8.97
N GLU A 275 39.78 4.52 -7.99
CA GLU A 275 40.56 5.62 -7.38
C GLU A 275 42.08 5.48 -7.66
N GLU A 276 42.48 5.57 -8.94
CA GLU A 276 43.81 6.09 -9.29
C GLU A 276 43.88 7.61 -8.99
N THR A 277 43.76 7.98 -7.72
CA THR A 277 43.99 9.34 -7.22
C THR A 277 44.72 9.31 -5.88
N ASP A 278 46.01 9.64 -5.94
CA ASP A 278 46.90 10.00 -4.83
C ASP A 278 46.90 9.13 -3.56
N GLU A 279 47.89 8.23 -3.46
CA GLU A 279 48.32 7.53 -2.23
C GLU A 279 48.85 8.47 -1.11
N SER A 280 48.39 9.73 -1.03
CA SER A 280 48.93 10.74 -0.09
C SER A 280 47.93 11.33 0.92
N GLN A 281 46.62 11.05 0.82
CA GLN A 281 45.62 11.64 1.73
C GLN A 281 44.43 10.73 2.14
N SER A 282 44.66 9.62 2.85
CA SER A 282 43.59 8.94 3.63
C SER A 282 44.08 8.00 4.77
N SER A 283 45.32 8.12 5.24
CA SER A 283 45.86 7.31 6.33
C SER A 283 45.43 7.75 7.75
N ASP A 284 44.61 8.79 7.86
CA ASP A 284 43.98 9.26 9.10
C ASP A 284 42.44 9.16 9.02
N GLU A 285 41.79 8.91 10.17
CA GLU A 285 40.32 8.90 10.39
C GLU A 285 39.47 7.63 10.16
N GLN A 286 40.04 6.41 10.01
CA GLN A 286 39.33 5.18 10.46
C GLN A 286 39.74 4.74 11.87
N LYS A 287 39.51 5.62 12.85
CA LYS A 287 39.41 5.21 14.27
C LYS A 287 38.19 4.31 14.45
N GLY A 288 38.43 3.00 14.40
CA GLY A 288 37.38 1.96 14.32
C GLY A 288 36.28 2.10 15.37
N LYS A 289 35.03 2.23 14.91
CA LYS A 289 33.85 2.25 15.77
C LYS A 289 33.56 0.84 16.27
N VAL A 290 33.93 0.57 17.52
CA VAL A 290 33.67 -0.72 18.17
C VAL A 290 32.18 -0.91 18.43
N LEU A 291 31.63 -2.06 18.03
CA LEU A 291 30.30 -2.53 18.41
C LEU A 291 30.39 -3.43 19.67
N PRO A 292 30.09 -2.91 20.88
CA PRO A 292 30.39 -3.61 22.13
C PRO A 292 29.38 -4.70 22.50
N ALA A 293 28.23 -4.75 21.81
CA ALA A 293 27.13 -5.69 22.05
C ALA A 293 26.99 -6.77 20.97
N LEU A 294 27.71 -6.65 19.85
CA LEU A 294 27.58 -7.55 18.71
C LEU A 294 28.22 -8.90 19.02
N ARG A 295 27.43 -9.97 18.86
CA ARG A 295 27.77 -11.36 19.21
C ARG A 295 27.71 -12.29 18.01
N ALA A 296 26.84 -12.04 17.04
CA ALA A 296 26.72 -12.88 15.85
C ALA A 296 26.82 -12.06 14.55
N VAL A 297 27.61 -12.56 13.61
CA VAL A 297 27.68 -12.05 12.23
C VAL A 297 27.53 -13.21 11.26
N SER A 298 26.59 -13.09 10.32
CA SER A 298 26.39 -14.04 9.23
C SER A 298 26.46 -13.32 7.88
N LEU A 299 27.40 -13.74 7.04
CA LEU A 299 27.64 -13.21 5.69
C LEU A 299 27.40 -14.33 4.68
N ARG A 300 26.42 -14.16 3.79
CA ARG A 300 26.05 -15.17 2.80
C ARG A 300 26.01 -14.56 1.41
N SER A 301 26.61 -15.22 0.43
CA SER A 301 26.38 -14.89 -0.97
C SER A 301 25.08 -15.55 -1.43
N THR A 302 24.47 -15.01 -2.48
CA THR A 302 23.22 -15.53 -3.04
C THR A 302 23.43 -16.19 -4.40
N ARG A 303 22.40 -16.83 -4.93
CA ARG A 303 22.41 -17.44 -6.26
C ARG A 303 22.15 -16.44 -7.40
N HIS A 304 21.93 -15.17 -7.07
CA HIS A 304 21.64 -14.13 -8.05
C HIS A 304 22.93 -13.70 -8.76
N THR A 305 22.79 -13.19 -9.99
CA THR A 305 23.93 -12.73 -10.80
C THR A 305 24.40 -11.32 -10.46
N TYR A 306 23.54 -10.50 -9.84
CA TYR A 306 23.86 -9.14 -9.42
C TYR A 306 24.89 -9.14 -8.27
N GLY A 307 25.78 -8.15 -8.24
CA GLY A 307 26.82 -8.00 -7.22
C GLY A 307 27.95 -9.03 -7.26
N LEU A 308 27.99 -9.94 -8.24
CA LEU A 308 29.07 -10.92 -8.39
C LEU A 308 30.32 -10.29 -9.00
N SER A 309 31.43 -10.31 -8.27
CA SER A 309 32.76 -9.99 -8.80
C SER A 309 33.36 -11.17 -9.59
N LYS A 310 34.15 -10.85 -10.63
CA LYS A 310 35.03 -11.82 -11.32
C LYS A 310 36.18 -12.32 -10.41
N HIS A 311 36.60 -11.47 -9.47
CA HIS A 311 37.68 -11.71 -8.51
C HIS A 311 37.10 -11.48 -7.10
N PRO A 312 36.47 -12.48 -6.48
CA PRO A 312 35.75 -12.27 -5.23
C PRO A 312 36.71 -12.28 -4.03
N SER A 313 36.47 -11.39 -3.06
CA SER A 313 37.37 -11.03 -1.96
C SER A 313 36.62 -10.81 -0.64
N LEU A 314 37.28 -11.03 0.49
CA LEU A 314 36.75 -10.76 1.84
C LEU A 314 37.11 -9.36 2.37
N ALA A 315 37.67 -8.46 1.55
CA ALA A 315 38.12 -7.13 1.96
C ALA A 315 37.02 -6.31 2.68
N ARG A 316 35.80 -6.27 2.12
CA ARG A 316 34.65 -5.57 2.73
C ARG A 316 34.20 -6.22 4.03
N ALA A 317 34.13 -7.56 4.05
CA ALA A 317 33.83 -8.34 5.26
C ALA A 317 34.82 -8.05 6.41
N LYS A 318 36.11 -7.91 6.11
CA LYS A 318 37.16 -7.58 7.09
C LYS A 318 36.89 -6.25 7.80
N GLY A 319 36.46 -5.21 7.07
CA GLY A 319 36.11 -3.90 7.66
C GLY A 319 34.99 -3.98 8.70
N LEU A 320 33.92 -4.73 8.39
CA LEU A 320 32.85 -5.02 9.33
C LEU A 320 33.36 -5.82 10.55
N LEU A 321 34.09 -6.92 10.31
CA LEU A 321 34.53 -7.84 11.37
C LEU A 321 35.57 -7.22 12.33
N ASN A 322 36.41 -6.30 11.85
CA ASN A 322 37.32 -5.51 12.69
C ASN A 322 36.59 -4.67 13.76
N SER A 323 35.32 -4.31 13.49
CA SER A 323 34.49 -3.54 14.43
C SER A 323 33.89 -4.40 15.56
N CYS A 324 34.14 -5.72 15.57
CA CYS A 324 33.38 -6.71 16.33
C CYS A 324 34.24 -7.55 17.31
N PRO A 325 34.85 -6.97 18.36
CA PRO A 325 35.83 -7.67 19.20
C PRO A 325 35.25 -8.74 20.15
N LYS A 326 33.93 -8.76 20.37
CA LYS A 326 33.22 -9.71 21.27
C LYS A 326 32.37 -10.74 20.52
N LEU A 327 32.81 -11.09 19.31
CA LEU A 327 32.09 -12.04 18.46
C LEU A 327 32.06 -13.44 19.09
N GLU A 328 30.87 -14.00 19.24
CA GLU A 328 30.60 -15.35 19.76
C GLU A 328 30.23 -16.33 18.63
N ALA A 329 29.65 -15.84 17.53
CA ALA A 329 29.31 -16.62 16.34
C ALA A 329 29.69 -15.89 15.04
N LEU A 330 30.38 -16.59 14.13
CA LEU A 330 30.71 -16.14 12.79
C LEU A 330 30.29 -17.17 11.74
N GLU A 331 29.49 -16.74 10.76
CA GLU A 331 29.17 -17.52 9.57
C GLU A 331 29.59 -16.74 8.31
N ILE A 332 30.33 -17.38 7.42
CA ILE A 332 30.65 -16.89 6.08
C ILE A 332 30.41 -18.03 5.08
N ASN A 333 29.40 -17.86 4.23
CA ASN A 333 29.00 -18.86 3.24
C ASN A 333 29.00 -18.23 1.85
N TYR A 334 29.96 -18.63 1.01
CA TYR A 334 29.97 -18.25 -0.40
C TYR A 334 29.30 -19.34 -1.24
N THR A 335 28.57 -18.98 -2.30
CA THR A 335 28.03 -19.94 -3.28
C THR A 335 28.55 -19.54 -4.66
N PRO A 336 29.53 -20.26 -5.24
CA PRO A 336 30.10 -19.87 -6.53
C PRO A 336 29.07 -19.96 -7.66
N PRO A 337 29.05 -18.99 -8.61
CA PRO A 337 28.13 -19.02 -9.74
C PRO A 337 28.50 -20.13 -10.73
N ARG A 338 27.50 -20.73 -11.36
CA ARG A 338 27.67 -21.87 -12.29
C ARG A 338 28.55 -21.56 -13.52
N SER A 339 28.67 -20.29 -13.90
CA SER A 339 29.45 -19.83 -15.06
C SER A 339 30.94 -19.64 -14.77
N HIS A 340 31.30 -19.22 -13.55
CA HIS A 340 32.68 -18.97 -13.13
C HIS A 340 32.89 -19.41 -11.68
N PRO A 341 33.43 -20.62 -11.44
CA PRO A 341 33.72 -21.11 -10.08
C PRO A 341 35.01 -20.48 -9.51
N ALA A 342 35.10 -19.15 -9.55
CA ALA A 342 36.17 -18.38 -8.92
C ALA A 342 36.04 -18.50 -7.39
N PRO A 343 37.01 -19.09 -6.68
CA PRO A 343 36.94 -19.30 -5.25
C PRO A 343 37.37 -18.04 -4.48
N VAL A 344 36.76 -17.80 -3.33
CA VAL A 344 37.14 -16.71 -2.42
C VAL A 344 38.34 -17.14 -1.56
N PRO A 345 39.45 -16.37 -1.51
CA PRO A 345 40.55 -16.61 -0.58
C PRO A 345 40.17 -16.31 0.88
N ALA A 346 40.34 -17.28 1.79
CA ALA A 346 40.12 -17.12 3.23
C ALA A 346 41.38 -16.75 4.03
N GLN A 347 42.56 -16.75 3.40
CA GLN A 347 43.86 -16.65 4.08
C GLN A 347 43.96 -15.42 5.00
N ASP A 348 43.59 -14.24 4.52
CA ASP A 348 43.71 -12.99 5.29
C ASP A 348 42.84 -12.98 6.54
N LEU A 349 41.64 -13.56 6.46
CA LEU A 349 40.71 -13.70 7.58
C LEU A 349 41.28 -14.62 8.66
N LEU A 350 41.86 -15.75 8.26
CA LEU A 350 42.47 -16.72 9.18
C LEU A 350 43.76 -16.16 9.82
N LEU A 351 44.57 -15.44 9.05
CA LEU A 351 45.77 -14.80 9.58
C LEU A 351 45.45 -13.67 10.57
N THR A 352 44.46 -12.82 10.29
CA THR A 352 44.22 -11.57 11.05
C THR A 352 43.06 -11.62 12.05
N GLY A 353 42.04 -12.47 11.85
CA GLY A 353 40.86 -12.54 12.72
C GLY A 353 41.16 -13.17 14.08
N ARG A 354 40.87 -12.46 15.17
CA ARG A 354 41.07 -12.92 16.56
C ARG A 354 39.89 -12.49 17.45
N TRP A 355 39.08 -13.46 17.87
CA TRP A 355 37.88 -13.24 18.69
C TRP A 355 37.87 -14.17 19.90
N PRO A 356 38.37 -13.75 21.08
CA PRO A 356 38.55 -14.64 22.23
C PRO A 356 37.27 -15.32 22.76
N GLN A 357 36.11 -14.77 22.42
CA GLN A 357 34.79 -15.24 22.84
C GLN A 357 34.10 -16.14 21.80
N LEU A 358 34.74 -16.43 20.66
CA LEU A 358 34.16 -17.19 19.56
C LEU A 358 33.87 -18.66 19.97
N ARG A 359 32.59 -19.04 19.86
CA ARG A 359 32.06 -20.39 20.15
C ARG A 359 31.59 -21.11 18.89
N SER A 360 31.13 -20.37 17.89
CA SER A 360 30.64 -20.93 16.63
C SER A 360 31.36 -20.29 15.45
N LEU A 361 31.96 -21.12 14.60
CA LEU A 361 32.55 -20.70 13.33
C LEU A 361 31.99 -21.56 12.20
N SER A 362 31.55 -20.92 11.12
CA SER A 362 31.19 -21.59 9.87
C SER A 362 31.81 -20.86 8.67
N LEU A 363 32.68 -21.54 7.94
CA LEU A 363 33.33 -21.07 6.71
C LEU A 363 33.11 -22.10 5.61
N THR A 364 32.19 -21.83 4.67
CA THR A 364 31.78 -22.80 3.62
C THR A 364 32.04 -22.28 2.20
N ASN A 365 32.52 -23.18 1.32
CA ASN A 365 32.99 -22.91 -0.04
C ASN A 365 34.08 -21.81 -0.19
N LEU A 366 34.91 -21.59 0.84
CA LEU A 366 36.09 -20.73 0.74
C LEU A 366 37.33 -21.57 0.43
N ARG A 367 38.30 -21.03 -0.32
CA ARG A 367 39.61 -21.71 -0.52
C ARG A 367 40.71 -21.03 0.25
N CYS A 368 41.73 -21.82 0.58
CA CYS A 368 43.03 -21.31 0.96
C CYS A 368 44.06 -21.69 -0.12
N THR A 369 45.11 -20.88 -0.24
CA THR A 369 46.24 -21.14 -1.14
C THR A 369 47.08 -22.33 -0.65
N PRO A 370 47.68 -23.16 -1.53
CA PRO A 370 48.31 -24.42 -1.11
C PRO A 370 49.58 -24.29 -0.27
N LEU A 371 50.19 -23.10 -0.19
CA LEU A 371 51.51 -22.88 0.43
C LEU A 371 51.43 -22.26 1.84
N THR A 372 50.32 -21.58 2.18
CA THR A 372 50.17 -20.83 3.44
C THR A 372 48.82 -21.07 4.12
N GLY A 373 47.88 -21.72 3.42
CA GLY A 373 46.51 -21.93 3.89
C GLY A 373 46.39 -22.83 5.12
N PHE A 374 47.21 -23.87 5.20
CA PHE A 374 47.16 -24.79 6.33
C PHE A 374 47.72 -24.16 7.61
N ASP A 375 48.90 -23.53 7.53
CA ASP A 375 49.52 -22.82 8.67
C ASP A 375 48.62 -21.70 9.20
N ALA A 376 47.96 -20.94 8.31
CA ALA A 376 46.96 -19.95 8.69
C ALA A 376 45.76 -20.57 9.40
N THR A 377 45.25 -21.72 8.93
CA THR A 377 44.13 -22.44 9.55
C THR A 377 44.50 -23.01 10.92
N SER A 378 45.68 -23.63 11.04
CA SER A 378 46.19 -24.20 12.30
C SER A 378 46.46 -23.11 13.34
N THR A 379 47.09 -21.99 12.93
CA THR A 379 47.31 -20.80 13.78
C THR A 379 45.99 -20.18 14.23
N PHE A 380 45.01 -20.08 13.33
CA PHE A 380 43.67 -19.57 13.69
C PHE A 380 42.99 -20.51 14.70
N ILE A 381 43.05 -21.82 14.50
CA ILE A 381 42.46 -22.82 15.40
C ILE A 381 43.08 -22.76 16.81
N LEU A 382 44.41 -22.65 16.89
CA LEU A 382 45.14 -22.43 18.15
C LEU A 382 44.66 -21.19 18.92
N ALA A 383 44.36 -20.10 18.21
CA ALA A 383 43.92 -18.86 18.83
C ALA A 383 42.47 -18.91 19.37
N HIS A 384 41.69 -19.96 19.06
CA HIS A 384 40.24 -20.02 19.34
C HIS A 384 39.82 -21.30 20.11
N LEU A 385 40.48 -21.58 21.23
CA LEU A 385 40.23 -22.76 22.09
C LEU A 385 38.81 -22.87 22.66
N ASN A 386 37.99 -21.81 22.57
CA ASN A 386 36.61 -21.77 23.07
C ASN A 386 35.54 -22.26 22.06
N LEU A 387 35.94 -22.64 20.85
CA LEU A 387 35.02 -23.12 19.82
C LEU A 387 34.30 -24.41 20.23
N GLU A 388 32.97 -24.37 20.17
CA GLU A 388 32.04 -25.47 20.39
C GLU A 388 31.47 -26.00 19.06
N ILE A 389 31.36 -25.15 18.03
CA ILE A 389 30.87 -25.50 16.69
C ILE A 389 31.89 -25.02 15.65
N LEU A 390 32.31 -25.91 14.74
CA LEU A 390 33.26 -25.62 13.67
C LEU A 390 32.84 -26.23 12.34
N HIS A 391 32.39 -25.41 11.39
CA HIS A 391 32.20 -25.82 10.01
C HIS A 391 33.32 -25.23 9.14
N LEU A 392 34.13 -26.08 8.51
CA LEU A 392 35.24 -25.72 7.63
C LEU A 392 35.20 -26.57 6.36
N ASP A 393 34.92 -25.93 5.24
CA ASP A 393 34.91 -26.56 3.92
C ASP A 393 36.23 -26.29 3.16
N ILE A 394 37.35 -26.53 3.83
CA ILE A 394 38.71 -26.31 3.30
C ILE A 394 39.32 -27.67 2.98
N VAL A 395 39.50 -27.98 1.70
CA VAL A 395 40.11 -29.25 1.27
C VAL A 395 41.64 -29.14 1.29
N PRO A 396 42.37 -29.97 2.07
CA PRO A 396 43.82 -30.00 2.08
C PRO A 396 44.37 -30.55 0.76
N ARG A 397 45.51 -30.05 0.28
CA ARG A 397 46.16 -30.58 -0.94
C ARG A 397 46.76 -31.97 -0.73
N ASN A 398 47.18 -32.28 0.49
CA ASN A 398 47.84 -33.53 0.85
C ASN A 398 47.42 -33.94 2.28
N PRO A 399 46.78 -35.10 2.48
CA PRO A 399 46.25 -35.51 3.80
C PRO A 399 47.32 -35.72 4.88
N ARG A 400 48.59 -35.90 4.51
CA ARG A 400 49.70 -36.17 5.46
C ARG A 400 50.25 -34.93 6.15
N ASP A 401 49.94 -33.75 5.66
CA ASP A 401 50.46 -32.49 6.21
C ASP A 401 49.55 -31.95 7.35
N LEU A 402 48.46 -32.67 7.65
CA LEU A 402 47.42 -32.32 8.62
C LEU A 402 47.78 -32.76 10.05
N VAL A 403 48.67 -32.00 10.70
CA VAL A 403 48.97 -32.17 12.13
C VAL A 403 48.39 -31.01 12.92
N PHE A 404 47.42 -31.29 13.80
CA PHE A 404 46.97 -30.33 14.79
C PHE A 404 47.87 -30.36 16.03
N PRO A 405 48.28 -29.20 16.57
CA PRO A 405 49.02 -29.13 17.82
C PRO A 405 48.20 -29.68 18.99
N ALA A 406 48.88 -30.14 20.05
CA ALA A 406 48.22 -30.63 21.25
C ALA A 406 47.25 -29.59 21.84
N ASN A 407 46.13 -30.08 22.36
CA ASN A 407 45.04 -29.30 22.94
C ASN A 407 44.32 -28.34 21.96
N ALA A 408 44.35 -28.60 20.65
CA ALA A 408 43.54 -27.85 19.69
C ALA A 408 42.04 -28.16 19.84
N LEU A 409 41.21 -27.13 20.08
CA LEU A 409 39.73 -27.20 20.15
C LEU A 409 39.16 -28.18 21.21
N PRO A 410 39.50 -28.05 22.50
CA PRO A 410 39.10 -29.01 23.54
C PRO A 410 37.60 -28.99 23.86
N LYS A 411 36.87 -27.92 23.50
CA LYS A 411 35.43 -27.74 23.78
C LYS A 411 34.52 -28.10 22.61
N LEU A 412 35.08 -28.63 21.51
CA LEU A 412 34.35 -28.87 20.26
C LEU A 412 33.27 -29.95 20.43
N LYS A 413 32.02 -29.60 20.11
CA LYS A 413 30.83 -30.45 20.16
C LYS A 413 30.29 -30.80 18.78
N GLU A 414 30.38 -29.89 17.82
CA GLU A 414 29.94 -30.10 16.44
C GLU A 414 31.04 -29.72 15.44
N VAL A 415 31.34 -30.62 14.50
CA VAL A 415 32.24 -30.37 13.37
C VAL A 415 31.56 -30.65 12.03
N LYS A 416 31.80 -29.79 11.03
CA LYS A 416 31.47 -30.05 9.63
C LYS A 416 32.72 -29.84 8.77
N ALA A 417 33.37 -30.90 8.33
CA ALA A 417 34.60 -30.82 7.54
C ALA A 417 34.83 -32.11 6.73
N CYS A 418 35.88 -32.13 5.89
CA CYS A 418 36.31 -33.35 5.20
C CYS A 418 36.85 -34.40 6.20
N LYS A 419 36.84 -35.67 5.81
CA LYS A 419 37.19 -36.81 6.68
C LYS A 419 38.61 -36.74 7.22
N GLU A 420 39.54 -36.13 6.49
CA GLU A 420 40.94 -35.92 6.87
C GLU A 420 41.03 -34.96 8.07
N ILE A 421 40.32 -33.82 8.03
CA ILE A 421 40.26 -32.86 9.13
C ILE A 421 39.58 -33.47 10.34
N VAL A 422 38.44 -34.15 10.17
CA VAL A 422 37.73 -34.79 11.28
C VAL A 422 38.59 -35.90 11.90
N GLY A 423 39.27 -36.72 11.11
CA GLY A 423 40.20 -37.75 11.58
C GLY A 423 41.37 -37.18 12.38
N ALA A 424 42.03 -36.13 11.88
CA ALA A 424 43.12 -35.47 12.60
C ALA A 424 42.66 -34.77 13.90
N LEU A 425 41.43 -34.23 13.94
CA LEU A 425 40.84 -33.67 15.17
C LEU A 425 40.47 -34.75 16.19
N LEU A 426 40.08 -35.95 15.75
CA LEU A 426 39.81 -37.11 16.62
C LEU A 426 41.09 -37.68 17.23
N GLU A 427 42.18 -37.69 16.48
CA GLU A 427 43.51 -38.18 16.90
C GLU A 427 44.28 -37.17 17.78
N CYS A 428 44.00 -35.87 17.63
CA CYS A 428 44.65 -34.78 18.36
C CYS A 428 44.33 -34.82 19.88
N PRO A 429 45.35 -34.98 20.76
CA PRO A 429 45.16 -35.10 22.20
C PRO A 429 44.69 -33.78 22.83
N CYS A 430 43.86 -33.85 23.86
CA CYS A 430 43.49 -32.74 24.73
C CYS A 430 44.24 -32.82 26.06
N ASP A 431 44.42 -31.68 26.75
CA ASP A 431 45.19 -31.66 28.00
C ASP A 431 44.49 -32.46 29.12
N GLY A 432 45.24 -33.39 29.73
CA GLY A 432 44.85 -34.13 30.94
C GLY A 432 43.79 -35.21 30.73
N ASP A 433 44.09 -36.25 29.92
CA ASP A 433 43.27 -37.47 29.67
C ASP A 433 41.80 -37.28 29.25
N ALA A 434 41.34 -36.04 29.09
CA ALA A 434 39.96 -35.70 28.79
C ALA A 434 39.64 -35.95 27.32
N LYS A 435 38.70 -36.87 27.04
CA LYS A 435 38.17 -37.05 25.68
C LYS A 435 37.40 -35.80 25.23
N ARG A 436 37.68 -35.33 24.01
CA ARG A 436 36.98 -34.22 23.36
C ARG A 436 35.46 -34.48 23.29
N PRO A 437 34.59 -33.54 23.66
CA PRO A 437 33.14 -33.76 23.77
C PRO A 437 32.42 -33.68 22.41
N LEU A 438 33.01 -34.26 21.36
CA LEU A 438 32.51 -34.20 19.99
C LEU A 438 31.30 -35.12 19.82
N GLU A 439 30.09 -34.54 19.76
CA GLU A 439 28.83 -35.27 19.63
C GLU A 439 28.33 -35.33 18.17
N VAL A 440 28.70 -34.36 17.33
CA VAL A 440 28.13 -34.18 15.99
C VAL A 440 29.21 -34.06 14.93
N ILE A 441 29.15 -34.91 13.90
CA ILE A 441 30.01 -34.88 12.70
C ILE A 441 29.13 -34.67 11.48
N LYS A 442 29.52 -33.75 10.59
CA LYS A 442 28.81 -33.42 9.35
C LYS A 442 29.80 -33.28 8.18
N GLY A 443 29.31 -33.33 6.95
CA GLY A 443 30.10 -32.97 5.76
C GLY A 443 31.11 -34.03 5.30
N VAL A 444 31.17 -35.18 5.95
CA VAL A 444 32.03 -36.30 5.56
C VAL A 444 31.48 -36.96 4.29
N SER A 445 32.35 -37.23 3.30
CA SER A 445 31.99 -38.00 2.11
C SER A 445 32.74 -39.33 2.09
N LEU A 446 31.98 -40.42 1.98
CA LEU A 446 32.51 -41.78 1.79
C LEU A 446 32.58 -42.17 0.30
N ALA A 447 32.16 -41.28 -0.61
CA ALA A 447 32.16 -41.55 -2.05
C ALA A 447 33.58 -41.69 -2.62
N ARG A 448 33.81 -42.77 -3.36
CA ARG A 448 35.08 -43.08 -4.01
C ARG A 448 35.20 -42.38 -5.37
N ASN A 449 35.62 -41.11 -5.36
CA ASN A 449 36.12 -40.45 -6.58
C ASN A 449 37.48 -41.07 -6.97
N GLY A 450 37.69 -41.26 -8.27
CA GLY A 450 38.63 -42.23 -8.85
C GLY A 450 40.10 -42.17 -8.37
N GLY A 451 40.74 -43.35 -8.40
CA GLY A 451 42.19 -43.50 -8.33
C GLY A 451 42.79 -43.68 -6.92
N ILE A 452 42.61 -42.70 -6.03
CA ILE A 452 43.52 -42.54 -4.86
C ILE A 452 42.84 -42.77 -3.49
N ASN A 453 41.51 -42.79 -3.43
CA ASN A 453 40.76 -42.61 -2.16
C ASN A 453 40.55 -43.83 -1.24
N PHE A 454 40.98 -45.04 -1.62
CA PHE A 454 40.60 -46.27 -0.88
C PHE A 454 41.13 -46.28 0.58
N TYR A 455 42.41 -45.94 0.77
CA TYR A 455 43.06 -45.94 2.09
C TYR A 455 42.56 -44.84 3.04
N HIS A 456 41.99 -43.75 2.52
CA HIS A 456 41.53 -42.61 3.32
C HIS A 456 40.15 -42.82 3.95
N ASN A 457 39.31 -43.71 3.38
CA ASN A 457 38.08 -44.11 4.06
C ASN A 457 38.40 -44.98 5.29
N THR A 458 39.34 -45.92 5.19
CA THR A 458 39.71 -46.81 6.31
C THR A 458 40.41 -46.06 7.44
N ASP A 459 41.37 -45.18 7.14
CA ASP A 459 42.08 -44.37 8.16
C ASP A 459 41.10 -43.54 9.02
N PHE A 460 40.16 -42.84 8.37
CA PHE A 460 39.12 -42.08 9.06
C PHE A 460 38.23 -42.98 9.94
N LEU A 461 37.79 -44.13 9.43
CA LEU A 461 36.90 -45.04 10.14
C LEU A 461 37.58 -45.74 11.33
N GLU A 462 38.88 -46.04 11.23
CA GLU A 462 39.68 -46.54 12.35
C GLU A 462 39.89 -45.47 13.44
N LYS A 463 40.16 -44.21 13.04
CA LYS A 463 40.25 -43.07 13.99
C LYS A 463 38.92 -42.80 14.67
N LEU A 464 37.81 -42.86 13.93
CA LEU A 464 36.45 -42.76 14.49
C LEU A 464 36.18 -43.87 15.51
N LYS A 465 36.54 -45.13 15.18
CA LYS A 465 36.39 -46.28 16.08
C LYS A 465 37.22 -46.16 17.36
N ARG A 466 38.45 -45.65 17.25
CA ARG A 466 39.39 -45.53 18.38
C ARG A 466 39.10 -44.34 19.30
N PHE A 467 38.67 -43.20 18.75
CA PHE A 467 38.58 -41.94 19.50
C PHE A 467 37.16 -41.35 19.61
N GLY A 468 36.27 -41.64 18.66
CA GLY A 468 34.91 -41.06 18.60
C GLY A 468 33.75 -42.01 18.98
N SER A 469 34.02 -43.31 19.13
CA SER A 469 33.00 -44.35 19.36
C SER A 469 32.15 -44.17 20.63
N ASP A 470 32.69 -43.53 21.66
CA ASP A 470 31.99 -43.24 22.92
C ASP A 470 31.17 -41.95 22.89
N THR A 471 31.58 -40.96 22.09
CA THR A 471 31.15 -39.56 22.17
C THR A 471 30.22 -39.13 21.03
N VAL A 472 30.44 -39.64 19.81
CA VAL A 472 29.70 -39.23 18.62
C VAL A 472 28.29 -39.82 18.63
N LYS A 473 27.30 -38.92 18.59
CA LYS A 473 25.85 -39.24 18.62
C LYS A 473 25.15 -38.92 17.29
N ARG A 474 25.70 -38.03 16.46
CA ARG A 474 25.12 -37.62 15.18
C ARG A 474 26.17 -37.59 14.06
N ILE A 475 25.87 -38.22 12.94
CA ILE A 475 26.71 -38.24 11.72
C ILE A 475 25.84 -37.86 10.52
N GLU A 476 26.26 -36.86 9.76
CA GLU A 476 25.64 -36.46 8.49
C GLU A 476 26.66 -36.54 7.34
N LEU A 477 26.49 -37.51 6.46
CA LEU A 477 27.32 -37.68 5.28
C LEU A 477 26.81 -36.82 4.10
N VAL A 478 27.74 -36.39 3.25
CA VAL A 478 27.39 -35.76 1.95
C VAL A 478 26.94 -36.82 0.95
N GLY A 479 27.59 -37.98 0.96
CA GLY A 479 27.27 -39.11 0.11
C GLY A 479 28.25 -40.27 0.21
N TRP A 480 27.91 -41.34 -0.49
CA TRP A 480 28.58 -42.65 -0.43
C TRP A 480 28.51 -43.38 -1.79
N THR A 481 29.44 -44.31 -2.03
CA THR A 481 29.44 -45.17 -3.24
C THR A 481 29.03 -46.61 -2.90
N GLU A 482 29.70 -47.21 -1.92
CA GLU A 482 29.59 -48.62 -1.54
C GLU A 482 28.93 -48.82 -0.19
N ILE A 483 28.09 -49.85 -0.05
CA ILE A 483 27.39 -50.15 1.22
C ILE A 483 28.34 -50.71 2.29
N ASP A 484 29.47 -51.31 1.90
CA ASP A 484 30.46 -51.82 2.86
C ASP A 484 31.21 -50.70 3.60
N ASP A 485 31.36 -49.52 2.99
CA ASP A 485 31.90 -48.34 3.68
C ASP A 485 30.86 -47.80 4.71
N LEU A 486 29.55 -48.01 4.49
CA LEU A 486 28.50 -47.72 5.49
C LEU A 486 28.45 -48.76 6.63
N LYS A 487 28.64 -50.06 6.33
CA LYS A 487 28.76 -51.11 7.38
C LYS A 487 29.89 -50.78 8.34
N ARG A 488 31.07 -50.44 7.80
CA ARG A 488 32.24 -50.03 8.59
C ARG A 488 31.99 -48.76 9.39
N LEU A 489 31.25 -47.77 8.85
CA LEU A 489 30.85 -46.57 9.61
C LEU A 489 30.00 -46.93 10.84
N VAL A 490 29.01 -47.81 10.66
CA VAL A 490 28.12 -48.28 11.73
C VAL A 490 28.90 -49.04 12.80
N GLU A 491 29.83 -49.92 12.40
CA GLU A 491 30.74 -50.63 13.31
C GLU A 491 31.71 -49.71 14.06
N SER A 492 32.09 -48.57 13.47
CA SER A 492 33.00 -47.59 14.06
C SER A 492 32.32 -46.64 15.06
N ALA A 493 31.00 -46.44 14.98
CA ALA A 493 30.26 -45.51 15.84
C ALA A 493 28.92 -46.10 16.34
N PRO A 494 28.93 -47.14 17.20
CA PRO A 494 27.73 -47.89 17.59
C PRO A 494 26.73 -47.10 18.44
N ARG A 495 27.13 -45.94 19.00
CA ARG A 495 26.29 -45.09 19.87
C ARG A 495 25.53 -43.98 19.12
N VAL A 496 25.55 -44.00 17.78
CA VAL A 496 24.88 -42.99 16.96
C VAL A 496 23.35 -43.07 17.10
N VAL A 497 22.76 -41.93 17.46
CA VAL A 497 21.31 -41.70 17.60
C VAL A 497 20.76 -40.99 16.35
N TRP A 498 21.56 -40.06 15.81
CA TRP A 498 21.45 -39.27 14.58
C TRP A 498 22.20 -39.81 13.35
N LEU A 499 21.64 -40.57 12.40
CA LEU A 499 22.35 -40.88 11.14
C LEU A 499 21.67 -40.28 9.89
N ASP A 500 22.40 -39.48 9.11
CA ASP A 500 22.06 -39.15 7.72
C ASP A 500 23.18 -39.66 6.80
N ILE A 501 22.85 -40.54 5.85
CA ILE A 501 23.85 -41.09 4.92
C ILE A 501 24.03 -40.26 3.64
N GLY A 502 23.24 -39.21 3.44
CA GLY A 502 23.30 -38.38 2.23
C GLY A 502 22.96 -39.16 0.95
N LYS A 503 23.50 -38.70 -0.19
CA LYS A 503 23.15 -39.28 -1.50
C LYS A 503 24.12 -40.39 -1.93
N ARG A 504 23.59 -41.47 -2.49
CA ARG A 504 24.42 -42.44 -3.22
C ARG A 504 24.94 -41.81 -4.51
N ILE A 505 26.26 -41.80 -4.68
CA ILE A 505 26.93 -41.25 -5.86
C ILE A 505 27.32 -42.43 -6.75
N THR A 506 26.66 -42.57 -7.91
CA THR A 506 26.92 -43.65 -8.89
C THR A 506 27.41 -43.07 -10.21
N SER A 507 28.33 -43.76 -10.89
CA SER A 507 28.87 -43.35 -12.19
C SER A 507 27.94 -43.64 -13.38
N ASN A 508 26.96 -44.54 -13.22
CA ASN A 508 26.01 -44.93 -14.27
C ASN A 508 24.61 -44.37 -14.02
N ALA A 509 23.94 -43.94 -15.10
CA ALA A 509 22.62 -43.29 -15.09
C ALA A 509 21.42 -44.26 -14.93
N GLN A 510 21.65 -45.48 -14.45
CA GLN A 510 20.58 -46.38 -14.01
C GLN A 510 20.44 -46.25 -12.48
N ALA A 511 19.37 -45.60 -12.03
CA ALA A 511 19.01 -45.50 -10.63
C ALA A 511 18.55 -46.87 -10.09
N ALA A 512 19.51 -47.75 -9.81
CA ALA A 512 19.24 -49.06 -9.20
C ALA A 512 18.76 -48.86 -7.76
N SER A 513 17.45 -48.99 -7.55
CA SER A 513 16.80 -48.87 -6.26
C SER A 513 17.20 -50.04 -5.35
N LEU A 514 18.15 -49.81 -4.44
CA LEU A 514 18.41 -50.69 -3.29
C LEU A 514 17.30 -50.53 -2.24
N ASN A 515 16.06 -50.80 -2.65
CA ASN A 515 14.85 -50.68 -1.82
C ASN A 515 14.58 -51.99 -1.04
N ASN A 516 15.63 -52.76 -0.72
CA ASN A 516 15.50 -53.92 0.15
C ASN A 516 15.50 -53.47 1.61
N VAL A 517 14.31 -53.23 2.16
CA VAL A 517 14.13 -52.77 3.56
C VAL A 517 14.76 -53.75 4.56
N ASN A 518 14.85 -55.05 4.25
CA ASN A 518 15.52 -56.02 5.12
C ASN A 518 17.04 -55.79 5.22
N GLU A 519 17.70 -55.41 4.12
CA GLU A 519 19.14 -55.15 4.10
C GLU A 519 19.48 -53.89 4.91
N TRP A 520 18.70 -52.83 4.74
CA TRP A 520 18.80 -51.62 5.56
C TRP A 520 18.45 -51.89 7.03
N ALA A 521 17.37 -52.65 7.32
CA ALA A 521 17.01 -52.98 8.70
C ALA A 521 18.07 -53.83 9.41
N MET A 522 18.77 -54.71 8.68
CA MET A 522 19.93 -55.43 9.22
C MET A 522 21.10 -54.48 9.51
N LEU A 523 21.46 -53.58 8.57
CA LEU A 523 22.50 -52.57 8.78
C LEU A 523 22.20 -51.66 9.98
N LEU A 524 20.97 -51.17 10.10
CA LEU A 524 20.56 -50.26 11.17
C LEU A 524 20.39 -50.97 12.53
N SER A 525 20.14 -52.28 12.56
CA SER A 525 20.04 -53.04 13.82
C SER A 525 21.36 -53.07 14.62
N SER A 526 22.49 -52.81 13.97
CA SER A 526 23.80 -52.63 14.61
C SER A 526 23.95 -51.29 15.36
N LEU A 527 22.97 -50.36 15.25
CA LEU A 527 22.91 -49.11 16.02
C LEU A 527 21.75 -49.17 17.04
N PRO A 528 21.95 -49.74 18.25
CA PRO A 528 20.87 -49.97 19.21
C PRO A 528 20.20 -48.68 19.73
N GLU A 529 20.88 -47.54 19.67
CA GLU A 529 20.40 -46.23 20.13
C GLU A 529 19.81 -45.35 19.01
N LEU A 530 19.76 -45.83 17.77
CA LEU A 530 19.33 -45.03 16.61
C LEU A 530 17.86 -44.60 16.74
N ALA A 531 17.62 -43.29 16.78
CA ALA A 531 16.29 -42.71 16.90
C ALA A 531 15.82 -42.00 15.60
N THR A 532 16.75 -41.55 14.76
CA THR A 532 16.43 -40.82 13.52
C THR A 532 17.40 -41.19 12.41
N PHE A 533 16.88 -41.53 11.23
CA PHE A 533 17.66 -41.98 10.07
C PHE A 533 17.23 -41.28 8.77
N HIS A 534 18.19 -40.75 8.01
CA HIS A 534 17.96 -40.05 6.75
C HIS A 534 18.91 -40.55 5.64
N GLY A 535 18.53 -40.31 4.38
CA GLY A 535 19.25 -40.65 3.16
C GLY A 535 18.60 -41.75 2.30
N ILE A 536 17.59 -42.48 2.79
CA ILE A 536 16.84 -43.51 2.04
C ILE A 536 15.34 -43.37 2.26
N LYS A 537 14.57 -43.37 1.17
CA LYS A 537 13.10 -43.39 1.18
C LYS A 537 12.58 -44.83 1.38
N PHE A 538 11.94 -45.11 2.50
CA PHE A 538 11.41 -46.46 2.81
C PHE A 538 9.93 -46.69 2.44
N PHE A 539 9.19 -45.61 2.16
CA PHE A 539 7.73 -45.64 1.98
C PHE A 539 7.32 -45.11 0.61
N TYR A 540 6.26 -45.67 0.05
CA TYR A 540 5.66 -45.24 -1.22
C TYR A 540 4.59 -44.18 -1.01
N GLU A 541 4.47 -43.23 -1.94
CA GLU A 541 3.40 -42.23 -1.86
C GLU A 541 2.01 -42.86 -2.12
N SER A 542 1.03 -42.54 -1.27
CA SER A 542 -0.38 -42.95 -1.42
C SER A 542 -1.30 -41.76 -1.15
N HIS A 543 -2.23 -41.50 -2.07
CA HIS A 543 -3.09 -40.31 -2.01
C HIS A 543 -4.45 -40.57 -1.36
N GLY A 544 -4.56 -41.61 -0.51
CA GLY A 544 -5.81 -41.95 0.20
C GLY A 544 -6.93 -42.52 -0.68
N GLY A 545 -6.61 -42.96 -1.91
CA GLY A 545 -7.58 -43.55 -2.83
C GLY A 545 -7.95 -44.99 -2.46
N THR A 546 -9.16 -45.42 -2.82
CA THR A 546 -9.63 -46.81 -2.65
C THR A 546 -9.05 -47.81 -3.67
N SER A 547 -8.12 -47.33 -4.52
CA SER A 547 -7.43 -48.07 -5.57
C SER A 547 -6.75 -49.33 -5.06
N ALA A 548 -6.80 -50.42 -5.84
CA ALA A 548 -6.02 -51.63 -5.56
C ALA A 548 -4.50 -51.37 -5.54
N GLY A 549 -4.03 -50.37 -6.29
CA GLY A 549 -2.64 -49.90 -6.26
C GLY A 549 -2.30 -49.19 -4.95
N ASP A 550 -3.18 -48.31 -4.46
CA ASP A 550 -3.01 -47.67 -3.14
C ASP A 550 -3.03 -48.71 -2.02
N LYS A 551 -4.00 -49.63 -2.01
CA LYS A 551 -4.05 -50.73 -1.01
C LYS A 551 -2.78 -51.58 -1.00
N SER A 552 -2.18 -51.83 -2.17
CA SER A 552 -0.89 -52.53 -2.30
C SER A 552 0.28 -51.70 -1.77
N ARG A 553 0.31 -50.38 -2.02
CA ARG A 553 1.31 -49.46 -1.45
C ARG A 553 1.19 -49.32 0.07
N VAL A 554 -0.02 -49.18 0.60
CA VAL A 554 -0.30 -49.14 2.05
C VAL A 554 0.18 -50.44 2.70
N ARG A 555 -0.21 -51.61 2.17
CA ARG A 555 0.28 -52.90 2.67
C ARG A 555 1.81 -53.01 2.65
N LYS A 556 2.47 -52.56 1.58
CA LYS A 556 3.95 -52.54 1.53
C LYS A 556 4.56 -51.55 2.53
N ASN A 557 3.92 -50.41 2.77
CA ASN A 557 4.35 -49.46 3.79
C ASN A 557 4.21 -50.06 5.20
N ASP A 558 3.13 -50.79 5.47
CA ASP A 558 2.92 -51.52 6.73
C ASP A 558 3.94 -52.66 6.93
N GLU A 559 4.24 -53.43 5.87
CA GLU A 559 5.29 -54.45 5.86
C GLU A 559 6.68 -53.83 6.13
N SER A 560 7.05 -52.75 5.45
CA SER A 560 8.29 -51.99 5.68
C SER A 560 8.38 -51.42 7.09
N ALA A 561 7.30 -50.81 7.59
CA ALA A 561 7.24 -50.26 8.95
C ALA A 561 7.40 -51.36 10.00
N SER A 562 6.76 -52.52 9.81
CA SER A 562 6.84 -53.66 10.72
C SER A 562 8.27 -54.21 10.83
N VAL A 563 8.98 -54.35 9.70
CA VAL A 563 10.38 -54.78 9.67
C VAL A 563 11.30 -53.79 10.40
N LEU A 564 11.13 -52.48 10.16
CA LEU A 564 11.93 -51.44 10.80
C LEU A 564 11.66 -51.34 12.31
N VAL A 565 10.39 -51.41 12.75
CA VAL A 565 10.03 -51.39 14.18
C VAL A 565 10.56 -52.64 14.90
N TRP A 566 10.50 -53.80 14.27
CA TRP A 566 10.99 -55.05 14.87
C TRP A 566 12.52 -55.07 15.02
N ARG A 567 13.26 -54.62 14.00
CA ARG A 567 14.74 -54.63 14.02
C ARG A 567 15.38 -53.44 14.73
N CYS A 568 14.70 -52.28 14.75
CA CYS A 568 15.24 -51.01 15.27
C CYS A 568 14.25 -50.39 16.30
N PRO A 569 14.11 -50.97 17.52
CA PRO A 569 13.03 -50.63 18.45
C PRO A 569 13.07 -49.19 18.99
N LYS A 570 14.21 -48.48 18.89
CA LYS A 570 14.36 -47.06 19.26
C LYS A 570 14.16 -46.08 18.09
N LEU A 571 14.04 -46.55 16.85
CA LEU A 571 13.84 -45.71 15.68
C LEU A 571 12.46 -45.02 15.75
N ARG A 572 12.42 -43.70 15.50
CA ARG A 572 11.20 -42.87 15.58
C ARG A 572 10.97 -41.98 14.36
N ARG A 573 12.01 -41.68 13.58
CA ARG A 573 11.94 -40.83 12.39
C ARG A 573 12.77 -41.42 11.26
N VAL A 574 12.18 -41.45 10.06
CA VAL A 574 12.84 -41.80 8.80
C VAL A 574 12.36 -40.88 7.68
N ASP A 575 13.04 -40.89 6.54
CA ASP A 575 12.73 -40.03 5.38
C ASP A 575 11.38 -40.28 4.71
N HIS A 576 10.94 -39.28 3.95
CA HIS A 576 9.64 -39.20 3.27
C HIS A 576 9.55 -40.02 1.96
N TRP A 577 8.38 -39.93 1.32
CA TRP A 577 7.81 -40.92 0.41
C TRP A 577 8.45 -40.89 -0.99
N ASP A 578 8.50 -42.04 -1.67
CA ASP A 578 9.09 -42.18 -3.01
C ASP A 578 8.14 -41.74 -4.14
N ASP A 579 8.62 -40.83 -4.99
CA ASP A 579 7.91 -40.14 -6.07
C ASP A 579 8.02 -40.89 -7.42
N SER A 580 8.65 -42.06 -7.45
CA SER A 580 9.15 -42.75 -8.65
C SER A 580 8.08 -43.39 -9.57
N ALA A 581 6.89 -42.79 -9.67
CA ALA A 581 5.73 -43.32 -10.41
C ALA A 581 5.54 -42.72 -11.82
N VAL A 582 6.60 -42.62 -12.64
CA VAL A 582 6.51 -42.04 -14.01
C VAL A 582 7.05 -42.94 -15.15
N LEU A 583 8.02 -43.83 -14.91
CA LEU A 583 8.92 -44.28 -16.00
C LEU A 583 8.79 -45.70 -16.58
N HIS A 584 7.74 -46.48 -16.27
CA HIS A 584 7.50 -47.76 -16.95
C HIS A 584 6.06 -47.96 -17.43
N ARG A 585 5.86 -47.78 -18.74
CA ARG A 585 4.78 -48.41 -19.52
C ARG A 585 5.30 -48.85 -20.89
N ALA A 586 5.15 -50.13 -21.19
CA ALA A 586 5.29 -50.67 -22.53
C ALA A 586 4.11 -51.62 -22.84
N ALA A 587 3.36 -51.27 -23.88
CA ALA A 587 2.47 -52.07 -24.73
C ALA A 587 1.63 -53.24 -24.14
N VAL A 588 0.33 -52.97 -23.93
CA VAL A 588 -0.80 -53.83 -24.36
C VAL A 588 -1.91 -52.90 -24.88
N PRO A 589 -2.61 -53.18 -26.01
CA PRO A 589 -3.55 -52.25 -26.63
C PRO A 589 -5.00 -52.37 -26.12
N MET A 590 -5.75 -51.28 -26.25
CA MET A 590 -7.20 -51.08 -25.96
C MET A 590 -7.61 -51.27 -24.48
N ILE A 591 -8.15 -50.28 -23.75
CA ILE A 591 -8.62 -48.92 -24.07
C ILE A 591 -7.77 -47.92 -23.29
N SER A 592 -7.47 -46.74 -23.86
CA SER A 592 -6.44 -45.87 -23.28
C SER A 592 -6.83 -45.32 -21.90
N LEU A 593 -5.93 -45.47 -20.92
CA LEU A 593 -6.13 -44.90 -19.58
C LEU A 593 -6.17 -43.36 -19.62
N SER A 594 -5.59 -42.73 -20.64
CA SER A 594 -5.71 -41.29 -20.86
C SER A 594 -7.13 -40.91 -21.28
N THR A 595 -7.91 -41.76 -21.95
CA THR A 595 -9.33 -41.51 -22.22
C THR A 595 -10.13 -41.46 -20.92
N ILE A 596 -9.89 -42.39 -19.99
CA ILE A 596 -10.57 -42.40 -18.67
C ILE A 596 -10.11 -41.21 -17.82
N LEU A 597 -8.81 -40.88 -17.81
CA LEU A 597 -8.30 -39.73 -17.07
C LEU A 597 -8.83 -38.40 -17.65
N VAL A 598 -8.90 -38.27 -18.97
CA VAL A 598 -9.52 -37.12 -19.65
C VAL A 598 -11.01 -37.06 -19.33
N VAL A 599 -11.74 -38.18 -19.34
CA VAL A 599 -13.15 -38.21 -18.91
C VAL A 599 -13.29 -37.80 -17.43
N LEU A 600 -12.38 -38.20 -16.54
CA LEU A 600 -12.43 -37.82 -15.12
C LEU A 600 -12.06 -36.35 -14.89
N ILE A 601 -11.11 -35.80 -15.64
CA ILE A 601 -10.76 -34.37 -15.62
C ILE A 601 -11.89 -33.54 -16.24
N ILE A 602 -12.50 -34.01 -17.33
CA ILE A 602 -13.70 -33.41 -17.92
C ILE A 602 -14.85 -33.47 -16.91
N PHE A 603 -15.08 -34.59 -16.22
CA PHE A 603 -16.19 -34.72 -15.27
C PHE A 603 -15.97 -33.88 -13.99
N THR A 604 -14.74 -33.79 -13.48
CA THR A 604 -14.44 -32.93 -12.31
C THR A 604 -14.44 -31.44 -12.68
N SER A 605 -14.02 -31.06 -13.88
CA SER A 605 -14.16 -29.67 -14.37
C SER A 605 -15.62 -29.33 -14.74
N LEU A 606 -16.39 -30.26 -15.31
CA LEU A 606 -17.83 -30.10 -15.50
C LEU A 606 -18.53 -29.95 -14.14
N ALA A 607 -18.28 -30.83 -13.17
CA ALA A 607 -18.88 -30.71 -11.83
C ALA A 607 -18.48 -29.39 -11.15
N GLY A 608 -17.20 -29.01 -11.27
CA GLY A 608 -16.66 -27.74 -10.78
C GLY A 608 -17.24 -26.50 -11.46
N ALA A 609 -17.84 -26.62 -12.66
CA ALA A 609 -18.55 -25.54 -13.34
C ALA A 609 -20.08 -25.60 -13.10
N ILE A 610 -20.68 -26.80 -13.18
CA ILE A 610 -22.12 -27.07 -13.06
C ILE A 610 -22.61 -26.77 -11.66
N VAL A 611 -21.88 -27.12 -10.60
CA VAL A 611 -22.33 -26.85 -9.22
C VAL A 611 -22.39 -25.35 -8.93
N PRO A 612 -21.34 -24.54 -9.20
CA PRO A 612 -21.44 -23.08 -9.09
C PRO A 612 -22.49 -22.47 -10.03
N TRP A 613 -22.63 -22.97 -11.26
CA TRP A 613 -23.65 -22.49 -12.20
C TRP A 613 -25.08 -22.77 -11.70
N PHE A 614 -25.33 -23.95 -11.14
CA PHE A 614 -26.62 -24.33 -10.57
C PHE A 614 -26.94 -23.53 -9.30
N LEU A 615 -25.96 -23.36 -8.40
CA LEU A 615 -26.10 -22.51 -7.22
C LEU A 615 -26.35 -21.05 -7.61
N LEU A 616 -25.66 -20.52 -8.63
CA LEU A 616 -25.91 -19.20 -9.19
C LEU A 616 -27.32 -19.12 -9.78
N HIS A 617 -27.77 -20.11 -10.54
CA HIS A 617 -29.10 -20.14 -11.12
C HIS A 617 -30.20 -20.15 -10.03
N LEU A 618 -30.04 -20.96 -8.98
CA LEU A 618 -30.93 -20.96 -7.81
C LEU A 618 -30.94 -19.60 -7.09
N TYR A 619 -29.77 -19.01 -6.86
CA TYR A 619 -29.63 -17.70 -6.24
C TYR A 619 -30.31 -16.59 -7.07
N LEU A 620 -30.12 -16.57 -8.38
CA LEU A 620 -30.75 -15.64 -9.31
C LEU A 620 -32.28 -15.80 -9.31
N THR A 621 -32.76 -17.05 -9.35
CA THR A 621 -34.19 -17.37 -9.32
C THR A 621 -34.84 -16.99 -7.99
N SER A 622 -34.15 -17.21 -6.87
CA SER A 622 -34.56 -16.77 -5.53
C SER A 622 -34.60 -15.24 -5.42
N THR A 623 -33.60 -14.54 -5.96
CA THR A 623 -33.53 -13.07 -5.94
C THR A 623 -34.69 -12.45 -6.74
N ARG A 624 -35.00 -13.01 -7.91
CA ARG A 624 -36.12 -12.56 -8.77
C ARG A 624 -37.49 -12.89 -8.17
N SER A 625 -37.70 -14.12 -7.67
CA SER A 625 -38.98 -14.53 -7.08
C SER A 625 -39.31 -13.76 -5.79
N THR A 626 -38.32 -13.54 -4.91
CA THR A 626 -38.51 -12.71 -3.70
C THR A 626 -38.75 -11.22 -4.01
N ASN A 627 -38.49 -10.75 -5.24
CA ASN A 627 -38.69 -9.36 -5.60
C ASN A 627 -40.17 -8.93 -5.58
N ALA A 628 -41.11 -9.82 -5.89
CA ALA A 628 -42.53 -9.51 -5.81
C ALA A 628 -42.93 -9.01 -4.42
N THR A 629 -42.52 -9.73 -3.37
CA THR A 629 -42.74 -9.35 -1.96
C THR A 629 -42.00 -8.06 -1.57
N LYS A 630 -40.79 -7.83 -2.12
CA LYS A 630 -40.03 -6.58 -1.88
C LYS A 630 -40.77 -5.38 -2.47
N ARG A 631 -41.25 -5.48 -3.72
CA ARG A 631 -42.06 -4.45 -4.39
C ARG A 631 -43.35 -4.16 -3.63
N GLU A 632 -44.08 -5.20 -3.23
CA GLU A 632 -45.33 -5.05 -2.48
C GLU A 632 -45.13 -4.30 -1.15
N ARG A 633 -44.10 -4.67 -0.38
CA ARG A 633 -43.74 -3.99 0.87
C ARG A 633 -43.42 -2.51 0.65
N VAL A 634 -42.68 -2.21 -0.42
CA VAL A 634 -42.24 -0.85 -0.75
C VAL A 634 -43.42 0.00 -1.25
N LEU A 635 -44.29 -0.52 -2.12
CA LEU A 635 -45.51 0.20 -2.57
C LEU A 635 -46.49 0.45 -1.41
N LYS A 636 -46.66 -0.52 -0.50
CA LYS A 636 -47.40 -0.34 0.76
C LYS A 636 -46.83 0.78 1.63
N SER A 637 -45.50 0.94 1.70
CA SER A 637 -44.86 2.03 2.46
C SER A 637 -45.12 3.43 1.87
N LEU A 638 -45.50 3.51 0.59
CA LEU A 638 -45.95 4.74 -0.07
C LEU A 638 -47.47 4.97 0.03
N GLY A 639 -48.21 4.11 0.76
CA GLY A 639 -49.68 4.14 0.80
C GLY A 639 -50.34 3.81 -0.55
N THR A 640 -49.63 3.15 -1.47
CA THR A 640 -50.07 2.91 -2.84
C THR A 640 -50.43 1.44 -3.06
N SER A 641 -51.49 1.18 -3.83
CA SER A 641 -51.89 -0.19 -4.19
C SER A 641 -50.81 -0.88 -5.04
N PRO A 642 -50.48 -2.17 -4.77
CA PRO A 642 -49.49 -2.89 -5.57
C PRO A 642 -49.87 -3.10 -7.05
N ASN A 643 -51.16 -3.08 -7.38
CA ASN A 643 -51.64 -3.41 -8.72
C ASN A 643 -51.46 -2.22 -9.68
N GLY A 644 -50.79 -2.49 -10.82
CA GLY A 644 -50.67 -1.56 -11.94
C GLY A 644 -49.52 -0.54 -11.87
N LYS A 645 -48.77 -0.45 -10.77
CA LYS A 645 -47.64 0.49 -10.65
C LYS A 645 -46.34 -0.06 -11.23
N ARG A 646 -45.68 0.77 -12.03
CA ARG A 646 -44.36 0.51 -12.65
C ARG A 646 -43.24 1.24 -11.91
N LEU A 647 -42.09 0.60 -11.76
CA LEU A 647 -40.92 1.12 -11.05
C LEU A 647 -39.81 1.53 -12.02
N VAL A 648 -39.45 2.81 -12.02
CA VAL A 648 -38.31 3.32 -12.80
C VAL A 648 -37.11 3.52 -11.87
N GLY A 649 -36.10 2.67 -12.02
CA GLY A 649 -34.91 2.68 -11.19
C GLY A 649 -33.82 3.61 -11.73
N PHE A 650 -33.38 4.56 -10.93
CA PHE A 650 -32.27 5.47 -11.22
C PHE A 650 -31.06 5.11 -10.37
N PHE A 651 -29.95 4.73 -11.01
CA PHE A 651 -28.70 4.46 -10.32
C PHE A 651 -27.89 5.75 -10.17
N HIS A 652 -27.79 6.25 -8.94
CA HIS A 652 -27.15 7.53 -8.63
C HIS A 652 -26.60 7.57 -7.19
N PRO A 653 -25.43 6.95 -6.92
CA PRO A 653 -24.90 6.79 -5.54
C PRO A 653 -24.54 8.08 -4.78
N TYR A 654 -24.60 9.25 -5.42
CA TYR A 654 -24.27 10.57 -4.86
C TYR A 654 -25.40 11.60 -5.04
N CYS A 655 -26.66 11.15 -5.03
CA CYS A 655 -27.84 11.97 -5.36
C CYS A 655 -28.04 13.21 -4.45
N ASN A 656 -27.37 13.22 -3.29
CA ASN A 656 -27.44 14.27 -2.28
C ASN A 656 -26.28 15.28 -2.37
N ALA A 657 -25.33 15.19 -3.33
CA ALA A 657 -24.15 16.07 -3.33
C ALA A 657 -24.43 17.53 -3.79
N GLY A 658 -25.48 17.76 -4.60
CA GLY A 658 -25.97 19.09 -4.99
C GLY A 658 -25.29 19.71 -6.23
N GLY A 659 -24.72 18.89 -7.12
CA GLY A 659 -24.18 19.29 -8.42
C GLY A 659 -25.19 19.24 -9.58
N GLY A 660 -24.67 19.42 -10.80
CA GLY A 660 -25.48 19.47 -12.02
C GLY A 660 -25.98 18.12 -12.53
N GLY A 661 -25.37 17.00 -12.11
CA GLY A 661 -25.83 15.65 -12.49
C GLY A 661 -27.09 15.26 -11.72
N GLU A 662 -27.10 15.60 -10.43
CA GLU A 662 -28.25 15.47 -9.54
C GLU A 662 -29.42 16.31 -10.07
N ARG A 663 -29.18 17.50 -10.62
CA ARG A 663 -30.27 18.28 -11.24
C ARG A 663 -30.93 17.55 -12.41
N VAL A 664 -30.15 16.93 -13.30
CA VAL A 664 -30.72 16.10 -14.39
C VAL A 664 -31.59 14.97 -13.83
N LEU A 665 -31.10 14.23 -12.83
CA LEU A 665 -31.86 13.19 -12.13
C LEU A 665 -33.19 13.74 -11.58
N TRP A 666 -33.15 14.85 -10.85
CA TRP A 666 -34.32 15.40 -10.17
C TRP A 666 -35.33 16.00 -11.13
N THR A 667 -34.90 16.68 -12.21
CA THR A 667 -35.84 17.18 -13.23
C THR A 667 -36.48 16.01 -14.00
N ALA A 668 -35.72 14.95 -14.33
CA ALA A 668 -36.28 13.76 -14.97
C ALA A 668 -37.34 13.08 -14.08
N ILE A 669 -37.04 12.86 -12.80
CA ILE A 669 -38.01 12.30 -11.85
C ILE A 669 -39.23 13.22 -11.72
N ALA A 670 -39.06 14.53 -11.60
CA ALA A 670 -40.17 15.47 -11.49
C ALA A 670 -41.07 15.47 -12.75
N ALA A 671 -40.48 15.34 -13.94
CA ALA A 671 -41.21 15.20 -15.20
C ALA A 671 -42.02 13.91 -15.25
N ILE A 672 -41.42 12.77 -14.86
CA ILE A 672 -42.10 11.48 -14.75
C ILE A 672 -43.25 11.57 -13.73
N GLN A 673 -43.04 12.17 -12.57
CA GLN A 673 -44.09 12.31 -11.54
C GLN A 673 -45.27 13.18 -11.99
N ARG A 674 -45.06 14.18 -12.87
CA ARG A 674 -46.12 14.99 -13.47
C ARG A 674 -46.87 14.23 -14.57
N ASN A 675 -46.14 13.62 -15.50
CA ASN A 675 -46.70 13.10 -16.75
C ASN A 675 -47.23 11.67 -16.58
N GLU A 676 -46.57 10.84 -15.77
CA GLU A 676 -46.84 9.41 -15.62
C GLU A 676 -47.46 9.09 -14.25
N LYS A 677 -48.79 8.96 -14.20
CA LYS A 677 -49.51 8.57 -12.97
C LYS A 677 -49.24 7.11 -12.58
N ASP A 678 -48.98 6.28 -13.59
CA ASP A 678 -48.58 4.85 -13.56
C ASP A 678 -47.30 4.54 -12.75
N MET A 679 -46.43 5.54 -12.57
CA MET A 679 -45.01 5.29 -12.26
C MET A 679 -44.57 5.78 -10.89
N VAL A 680 -43.60 5.05 -10.33
CA VAL A 680 -42.90 5.38 -9.10
C VAL A 680 -41.39 5.30 -9.35
N SER A 681 -40.65 6.34 -8.98
CA SER A 681 -39.20 6.39 -9.15
C SER A 681 -38.48 5.73 -7.96
N VAL A 682 -37.47 4.91 -8.25
CA VAL A 682 -36.61 4.25 -7.26
C VAL A 682 -35.20 4.79 -7.43
N VAL A 683 -34.67 5.52 -6.44
CA VAL A 683 -33.30 6.06 -6.48
C VAL A 683 -32.38 5.16 -5.68
N TYR A 684 -31.41 4.52 -6.35
CA TYR A 684 -30.34 3.77 -5.71
C TYR A 684 -29.22 4.74 -5.32
N SER A 685 -29.12 5.04 -4.02
CA SER A 685 -28.22 6.06 -3.47
C SER A 685 -27.26 5.46 -2.45
N GLY A 686 -26.02 5.98 -2.38
CA GLY A 686 -25.08 5.67 -1.31
C GLY A 686 -25.03 6.71 -0.19
N ASP A 687 -25.90 7.73 -0.23
CA ASP A 687 -26.04 8.79 0.76
C ASP A 687 -26.78 8.30 2.02
N ILE A 688 -26.23 7.28 2.69
CA ILE A 688 -26.81 6.65 3.89
C ILE A 688 -26.86 7.59 5.12
N ASP A 689 -26.25 8.77 4.99
CA ASP A 689 -26.13 9.83 5.99
C ASP A 689 -27.27 10.88 5.93
N ALA A 690 -28.23 10.72 5.01
CA ALA A 690 -29.44 11.55 4.95
C ALA A 690 -30.71 10.70 4.72
N ASN A 691 -31.83 11.10 5.31
CA ASN A 691 -33.12 10.46 5.07
C ASN A 691 -33.82 11.00 3.81
N LYS A 692 -34.92 10.33 3.41
CA LYS A 692 -35.70 10.67 2.20
C LYS A 692 -36.22 12.11 2.24
N GLU A 693 -36.72 12.54 3.39
CA GLU A 693 -37.34 13.84 3.62
C GLU A 693 -36.30 14.96 3.54
N GLU A 694 -35.11 14.74 4.13
CA GLU A 694 -33.94 15.63 4.00
C GLU A 694 -33.47 15.77 2.56
N ILE A 695 -33.37 14.68 1.81
CA ILE A 695 -32.96 14.73 0.39
C ILE A 695 -34.00 15.51 -0.42
N ILE A 696 -35.30 15.24 -0.26
CA ILE A 696 -36.37 15.98 -0.97
C ILE A 696 -36.37 17.47 -0.59
N ALA A 697 -36.25 17.79 0.69
CA ALA A 697 -36.14 19.18 1.16
C ALA A 697 -34.89 19.87 0.59
N LYS A 698 -33.76 19.16 0.49
CA LYS A 698 -32.54 19.68 -0.12
C LYS A 698 -32.72 19.94 -1.61
N VAL A 699 -33.34 19.03 -2.35
CA VAL A 699 -33.67 19.20 -3.79
C VAL A 699 -34.49 20.47 -4.00
N LYS A 700 -35.54 20.67 -3.21
CA LYS A 700 -36.34 21.91 -3.26
C LYS A 700 -35.49 23.14 -2.91
N SER A 701 -34.68 23.09 -1.86
CA SER A 701 -33.85 24.24 -1.44
C SER A 701 -32.70 24.59 -2.39
N ARG A 702 -32.25 23.64 -3.24
CA ARG A 702 -31.07 23.80 -4.10
C ARG A 702 -31.38 23.96 -5.58
N PHE A 703 -32.46 23.36 -6.06
CA PHE A 703 -32.82 23.34 -7.48
C PHE A 703 -34.23 23.88 -7.77
N ASP A 704 -34.97 24.29 -6.73
CA ASP A 704 -36.39 24.67 -6.76
C ASP A 704 -37.39 23.57 -7.24
N ILE A 705 -36.88 22.36 -7.52
CA ILE A 705 -37.67 21.23 -8.02
C ILE A 705 -38.57 20.69 -6.90
N ASN A 706 -39.89 20.68 -7.16
CA ASN A 706 -40.87 20.01 -6.30
C ASN A 706 -40.94 18.52 -6.67
N LEU A 707 -40.78 17.64 -5.68
CA LEU A 707 -40.95 16.20 -5.81
C LEU A 707 -42.09 15.72 -4.91
N ASP A 708 -42.92 14.81 -5.44
CA ASP A 708 -43.98 14.13 -4.69
C ASP A 708 -43.37 12.97 -3.87
N PRO A 709 -43.40 13.03 -2.52
CA PRO A 709 -42.87 11.95 -1.68
C PRO A 709 -43.60 10.62 -1.86
N THR A 710 -44.85 10.62 -2.32
CA THR A 710 -45.63 9.38 -2.53
C THR A 710 -45.22 8.62 -3.79
N LYS A 711 -44.51 9.27 -4.72
CA LYS A 711 -44.04 8.69 -6.00
C LYS A 711 -42.52 8.46 -6.08
N ILE A 712 -41.82 8.45 -4.94
CA ILE A 712 -40.37 8.23 -4.90
C ILE A 712 -39.94 7.36 -3.71
N ILE A 713 -39.02 6.43 -3.97
CA ILE A 713 -38.37 5.56 -2.97
C ILE A 713 -36.85 5.75 -3.07
N PHE A 714 -36.19 5.75 -1.91
CA PHE A 714 -34.73 5.66 -1.82
C PHE A 714 -34.33 4.25 -1.41
N VAL A 715 -33.42 3.63 -2.18
CA VAL A 715 -32.78 2.36 -1.84
C VAL A 715 -31.33 2.69 -1.48
N PHE A 716 -31.10 2.88 -0.19
CA PHE A 716 -29.80 3.21 0.38
C PHE A 716 -28.83 2.03 0.28
N LEU A 717 -27.62 2.27 -0.21
CA LEU A 717 -26.56 1.30 -0.49
C LEU A 717 -25.36 1.54 0.43
N ASN A 718 -24.94 0.49 1.14
CA ASN A 718 -23.88 0.59 2.15
C ASN A 718 -22.47 0.58 1.52
N SER A 719 -22.35 0.19 0.25
CA SER A 719 -21.07 -0.14 -0.37
C SER A 719 -20.50 0.97 -1.26
N ARG A 720 -20.97 2.23 -1.11
CA ARG A 720 -20.54 3.39 -1.92
C ARG A 720 -19.02 3.54 -2.01
N ARG A 721 -18.29 3.23 -0.94
CA ARG A 721 -16.83 3.28 -0.88
C ARG A 721 -16.13 2.60 -2.08
N TYR A 722 -16.70 1.54 -2.66
CA TYR A 722 -16.07 0.84 -3.79
C TYR A 722 -16.16 1.62 -5.12
N VAL A 723 -16.96 2.68 -5.24
CA VAL A 723 -16.91 3.60 -6.39
C VAL A 723 -16.12 4.89 -6.09
N GLU A 724 -15.53 5.02 -4.89
CA GLU A 724 -14.64 6.12 -4.54
C GLU A 724 -13.21 5.86 -5.06
N ASP A 725 -12.53 6.91 -5.51
CA ASP A 725 -11.16 6.86 -6.03
C ASP A 725 -10.14 6.44 -4.95
N SER A 726 -10.37 6.90 -3.72
CA SER A 726 -9.57 6.59 -2.53
C SER A 726 -9.44 5.09 -2.21
N THR A 727 -10.41 4.27 -2.63
CA THR A 727 -10.39 2.81 -2.46
C THR A 727 -9.47 2.12 -3.47
N TRP A 728 -9.13 2.78 -4.59
CA TRP A 728 -8.40 2.19 -5.72
C TRP A 728 -7.20 3.06 -6.13
N PRO A 729 -6.12 3.11 -5.31
CA PRO A 729 -4.94 3.92 -5.60
C PRO A 729 -4.17 3.49 -6.87
N TYR A 730 -4.37 2.26 -7.32
CA TYR A 730 -3.85 1.73 -8.58
C TYR A 730 -4.99 1.17 -9.43
N PHE A 731 -4.87 1.28 -10.76
CA PHE A 731 -5.90 0.87 -11.73
C PHE A 731 -7.31 1.42 -11.41
N THR A 732 -7.38 2.68 -10.96
CA THR A 732 -8.60 3.32 -10.41
C THR A 732 -9.85 3.11 -11.26
N LEU A 733 -9.76 3.25 -12.60
CA LEU A 733 -10.90 3.01 -13.50
C LEU A 733 -11.43 1.56 -13.42
N LEU A 734 -10.55 0.55 -13.43
CA LEU A 734 -10.93 -0.86 -13.30
C LEU A 734 -11.50 -1.14 -11.91
N GLY A 735 -10.86 -0.60 -10.86
CA GLY A 735 -11.33 -0.70 -9.48
C GLY A 735 -12.74 -0.15 -9.30
N GLN A 736 -12.96 1.11 -9.72
CA GLN A 736 -14.28 1.75 -9.67
C GLN A 736 -15.32 1.04 -10.54
N SER A 737 -14.95 0.51 -11.71
CA SER A 737 -15.85 -0.31 -12.53
C SER A 737 -16.29 -1.58 -11.79
N LEU A 738 -15.36 -2.35 -11.23
CA LEU A 738 -15.67 -3.56 -10.44
C LEU A 738 -16.46 -3.22 -9.16
N GLY A 739 -16.13 -2.11 -8.51
CA GLY A 739 -16.88 -1.59 -7.37
C GLY A 739 -18.31 -1.17 -7.72
N SER A 740 -18.52 -0.58 -8.91
CA SER A 740 -19.84 -0.24 -9.41
C SER A 740 -20.67 -1.50 -9.68
N MET A 741 -20.06 -2.57 -10.21
CA MET A 741 -20.71 -3.87 -10.37
C MET A 741 -21.19 -4.43 -9.04
N TYR A 742 -20.34 -4.40 -8.00
CA TYR A 742 -20.73 -4.82 -6.65
C TYR A 742 -21.87 -3.95 -6.07
N LEU A 743 -21.83 -2.64 -6.31
CA LEU A 743 -22.85 -1.70 -5.85
C LEU A 743 -24.20 -1.89 -6.59
N ALA A 744 -24.18 -2.20 -7.88
CA ALA A 744 -25.37 -2.59 -8.64
C ALA A 744 -25.90 -3.96 -8.22
N TRP A 745 -25.04 -4.89 -7.81
CA TRP A 745 -25.44 -6.17 -7.22
C TRP A 745 -26.16 -5.93 -5.89
N GLU A 746 -25.66 -5.03 -5.04
CA GLU A 746 -26.34 -4.62 -3.81
C GLU A 746 -27.73 -4.01 -4.11
N ALA A 747 -27.82 -3.13 -5.11
CA ALA A 747 -29.06 -2.52 -5.57
C ALA A 747 -30.10 -3.56 -6.01
N MET A 748 -29.74 -4.44 -6.95
CA MET A 748 -30.66 -5.46 -7.49
C MET A 748 -31.05 -6.54 -6.46
N ASN A 749 -30.25 -6.76 -5.41
CA ASN A 749 -30.66 -7.58 -4.27
C ASN A 749 -31.75 -6.93 -3.41
N LYS A 750 -31.69 -5.60 -3.26
CA LYS A 750 -32.62 -4.81 -2.42
C LYS A 750 -33.96 -4.57 -3.10
N LEU A 751 -33.97 -4.18 -4.37
CA LEU A 751 -35.18 -4.00 -5.17
C LEU A 751 -34.83 -4.08 -6.67
N ILE A 752 -35.61 -4.84 -7.43
CA ILE A 752 -35.50 -4.88 -8.90
C ILE A 752 -36.63 -4.03 -9.50
N PRO A 753 -36.30 -2.97 -10.27
CA PRO A 753 -37.27 -2.11 -10.95
C PRO A 753 -37.73 -2.74 -12.28
N ASP A 754 -38.60 -2.06 -13.02
CA ASP A 754 -39.03 -2.50 -14.37
C ASP A 754 -38.11 -1.95 -15.46
N LEU A 755 -37.56 -0.75 -15.26
CA LEU A 755 -36.52 -0.13 -16.08
C LEU A 755 -35.38 0.33 -15.18
N TYR A 756 -34.13 0.08 -15.57
CA TYR A 756 -32.94 0.62 -14.91
C TYR A 756 -32.33 1.72 -15.76
N ILE A 757 -32.04 2.89 -15.18
CA ILE A 757 -31.40 4.02 -15.83
C ILE A 757 -30.15 4.39 -15.02
N ASP A 758 -28.98 4.23 -15.61
CA ASP A 758 -27.74 4.78 -15.07
C ASP A 758 -27.66 6.28 -15.36
N THR A 759 -27.41 7.09 -14.33
CA THR A 759 -27.27 8.55 -14.44
C THR A 759 -25.90 9.04 -13.96
N MET A 760 -24.94 8.12 -13.83
CA MET A 760 -23.57 8.37 -13.39
C MET A 760 -22.51 8.00 -14.44
N GLY A 761 -22.83 7.11 -15.39
CA GLY A 761 -21.90 6.65 -16.42
C GLY A 761 -21.12 5.38 -16.04
N TYR A 762 -21.62 4.61 -15.06
CA TYR A 762 -21.07 3.33 -14.62
C TYR A 762 -21.57 2.17 -15.51
N ALA A 763 -21.19 2.17 -16.79
CA ALA A 763 -21.67 1.19 -17.78
C ALA A 763 -21.47 -0.29 -17.38
N PHE A 764 -20.41 -0.61 -16.64
CA PHE A 764 -20.14 -1.97 -16.14
C PHE A 764 -21.27 -2.54 -15.27
N THR A 765 -22.10 -1.68 -14.64
CA THR A 765 -23.29 -2.10 -13.89
C THR A 765 -24.31 -2.86 -14.76
N PHE A 766 -24.32 -2.64 -16.08
CA PHE A 766 -25.34 -3.17 -16.99
C PHE A 766 -25.26 -4.70 -17.10
N HIS A 767 -24.05 -5.27 -16.98
CA HIS A 767 -23.86 -6.71 -16.90
C HIS A 767 -24.53 -7.31 -15.66
N ILE A 768 -24.41 -6.64 -14.50
CA ILE A 768 -25.01 -7.09 -13.25
C ILE A 768 -26.54 -6.96 -13.29
N VAL A 769 -27.06 -5.84 -13.80
CA VAL A 769 -28.52 -5.67 -13.99
C VAL A 769 -29.06 -6.73 -14.94
N THR A 770 -28.33 -7.05 -16.02
CA THR A 770 -28.70 -8.13 -16.92
C THR A 770 -28.71 -9.50 -16.23
N TRP A 771 -27.63 -9.87 -15.54
CA TRP A 771 -27.51 -11.20 -14.93
C TRP A 771 -28.48 -11.36 -13.74
N VAL A 772 -28.60 -10.36 -12.88
CA VAL A 772 -29.42 -10.42 -11.66
C VAL A 772 -30.89 -10.18 -11.96
N ALA A 773 -31.22 -9.08 -12.66
CA ALA A 773 -32.59 -8.66 -12.89
C ALA A 773 -33.15 -9.08 -14.26
N ASN A 774 -32.34 -9.04 -15.32
CA ASN A 774 -32.77 -9.26 -16.71
C ASN A 774 -33.92 -8.33 -17.13
N ILE A 775 -33.70 -7.03 -16.92
CA ILE A 775 -34.62 -5.93 -17.24
C ILE A 775 -33.98 -4.96 -18.25
N PRO A 776 -34.78 -4.12 -18.94
CA PRO A 776 -34.28 -3.04 -19.77
C PRO A 776 -33.35 -2.06 -19.05
N ILE A 777 -32.33 -1.58 -19.77
CA ILE A 777 -31.24 -0.74 -19.25
C ILE A 777 -31.06 0.51 -20.14
N GLY A 778 -31.31 1.70 -19.60
CA GLY A 778 -30.98 2.97 -20.20
C GLY A 778 -29.77 3.64 -19.54
N ALA A 779 -29.21 4.66 -20.19
CA ALA A 779 -28.16 5.48 -19.63
C ALA A 779 -28.31 6.96 -19.99
N TYR A 780 -28.06 7.87 -19.04
CA TYR A 780 -27.79 9.27 -19.28
C TYR A 780 -26.32 9.54 -18.91
N VAL A 781 -25.49 9.80 -19.93
CA VAL A 781 -24.04 9.94 -19.79
C VAL A 781 -23.67 11.42 -19.72
N HIS A 782 -23.18 11.86 -18.57
CA HIS A 782 -22.57 13.19 -18.39
C HIS A 782 -21.15 13.29 -18.96
N TYR A 783 -20.42 12.17 -18.90
CA TYR A 783 -19.11 11.92 -19.49
C TYR A 783 -18.83 10.40 -19.39
N PRO A 784 -18.31 9.72 -20.42
CA PRO A 784 -17.96 8.31 -20.30
C PRO A 784 -16.77 8.08 -19.35
N THR A 785 -16.74 6.93 -18.68
CA THR A 785 -15.64 6.56 -17.74
C THR A 785 -14.26 6.52 -18.41
N ILE A 786 -14.21 6.34 -19.73
CA ILE A 786 -13.01 6.48 -20.57
C ILE A 786 -13.39 7.17 -21.89
N SER A 787 -12.51 8.00 -22.45
CA SER A 787 -12.73 8.67 -23.75
C SER A 787 -11.59 8.38 -24.74
N THR A 788 -11.83 8.63 -26.02
CA THR A 788 -10.77 8.52 -27.05
C THR A 788 -9.64 9.53 -26.81
N ASP A 789 -9.97 10.73 -26.32
CA ASP A 789 -8.97 11.74 -25.94
C ASP A 789 -8.04 11.25 -24.83
N MET A 790 -8.49 10.37 -23.92
CA MET A 790 -7.61 9.79 -22.90
C MET A 790 -6.58 8.84 -23.52
N LEU A 791 -6.97 8.06 -24.55
CA LEU A 791 -6.05 7.23 -25.32
C LEU A 791 -5.08 8.09 -26.14
N GLU A 792 -5.59 9.15 -26.79
CA GLU A 792 -4.76 10.06 -27.57
C GLU A 792 -3.79 10.87 -26.70
N ARG A 793 -4.18 11.31 -25.51
CA ARG A 793 -3.30 11.99 -24.53
C ARG A 793 -2.15 11.08 -24.06
N VAL A 794 -2.41 9.79 -23.84
CA VAL A 794 -1.36 8.80 -23.51
C VAL A 794 -0.47 8.55 -24.73
N LYS A 795 -1.05 8.33 -25.92
CA LYS A 795 -0.32 8.13 -27.18
C LYS A 795 0.57 9.32 -27.56
N SER A 796 0.09 10.54 -27.34
CA SER A 796 0.82 11.81 -27.57
C SER A 796 1.68 12.25 -26.37
N ARG A 797 1.70 11.47 -25.28
CA ARG A 797 2.57 11.64 -24.12
C ARG A 797 2.44 13.03 -23.47
N LYS A 798 1.25 13.64 -23.49
CA LYS A 798 0.97 14.95 -22.88
C LYS A 798 0.67 14.83 -21.38
N ARG A 799 1.22 15.72 -20.56
CA ARG A 799 1.00 15.79 -19.10
C ARG A 799 -0.40 16.33 -18.78
N TRP A 800 -1.14 15.68 -17.89
CA TRP A 800 -2.47 16.11 -17.43
C TRP A 800 -2.82 15.50 -16.06
N HIS A 801 -3.96 15.85 -15.45
CA HIS A 801 -4.35 15.29 -14.14
C HIS A 801 -4.54 13.75 -14.16
N THR A 802 -4.95 13.17 -15.30
CA THR A 802 -5.02 11.72 -15.55
C THR A 802 -3.76 11.13 -16.20
N ASN A 803 -2.72 11.94 -16.46
CA ASN A 803 -1.48 11.49 -17.10
C ASN A 803 -0.24 12.17 -16.50
N SER A 804 0.36 11.54 -15.49
CA SER A 804 1.49 12.06 -14.71
C SER A 804 2.78 12.21 -15.53
N SER A 805 3.72 13.02 -15.04
CA SER A 805 5.04 13.26 -15.66
C SER A 805 5.74 11.94 -15.99
N ALA A 806 5.90 11.06 -14.99
CA ALA A 806 6.52 9.74 -15.09
C ALA A 806 5.93 8.85 -16.21
N ILE A 807 4.63 8.95 -16.48
CA ILE A 807 3.99 8.17 -17.55
C ILE A 807 4.27 8.81 -18.91
N SER A 808 4.15 10.14 -19.02
CA SER A 808 4.51 10.86 -20.25
C SER A 808 6.00 10.74 -20.61
N SER A 809 6.92 10.80 -19.63
CA SER A 809 8.37 10.78 -19.85
C SER A 809 8.91 9.39 -20.20
N SER A 810 8.26 8.31 -19.77
CA SER A 810 8.63 6.93 -20.10
C SER A 810 7.84 6.35 -21.28
N SER A 811 8.54 5.85 -22.30
CA SER A 811 7.92 5.21 -23.46
C SER A 811 7.26 3.88 -23.07
N ILE A 812 7.93 3.10 -22.22
CA ILE A 812 7.45 1.79 -21.75
C ILE A 812 6.18 1.95 -20.90
N LEU A 813 6.15 2.91 -19.96
CA LEU A 813 4.96 3.16 -19.14
C LEU A 813 3.79 3.75 -19.95
N SER A 814 4.09 4.64 -20.90
CA SER A 814 3.09 5.09 -21.90
C SER A 814 2.50 3.92 -22.69
N THR A 815 3.33 2.99 -23.19
CA THR A 815 2.86 1.81 -23.93
C THR A 815 2.04 0.84 -23.07
N ALA A 816 2.48 0.56 -21.84
CA ALA A 816 1.75 -0.31 -20.92
C ALA A 816 0.38 0.27 -20.54
N LYS A 817 0.32 1.59 -20.27
CA LYS A 817 -0.94 2.30 -20.01
C LYS A 817 -1.85 2.34 -21.24
N LEU A 818 -1.29 2.50 -22.43
CA LEU A 818 -2.07 2.47 -23.67
C LEU A 818 -2.71 1.08 -23.89
N TRP A 819 -2.01 -0.01 -23.60
CA TRP A 819 -2.59 -1.36 -23.60
C TRP A 819 -3.71 -1.54 -22.56
N TYR A 820 -3.49 -1.06 -21.33
CA TYR A 820 -4.54 -1.05 -20.30
C TYR A 820 -5.78 -0.26 -20.75
N TYR A 821 -5.60 0.92 -21.33
CA TYR A 821 -6.70 1.75 -21.84
C TYR A 821 -7.40 1.12 -23.05
N ARG A 822 -6.69 0.43 -23.97
CA ARG A 822 -7.32 -0.34 -25.05
C ARG A 822 -8.20 -1.47 -24.51
N LEU A 823 -7.68 -2.26 -23.56
CA LEU A 823 -8.43 -3.35 -22.95
C LEU A 823 -9.66 -2.83 -22.19
N PHE A 824 -9.50 -1.76 -21.41
CA PHE A 824 -10.61 -1.13 -20.68
C PHE A 824 -11.65 -0.53 -21.63
N MET A 825 -11.22 0.14 -22.71
CA MET A 825 -12.10 0.68 -23.75
C MET A 825 -12.95 -0.41 -24.41
N TYR A 826 -12.34 -1.56 -24.73
CA TYR A 826 -13.04 -2.70 -25.32
C TYR A 826 -14.17 -3.22 -24.42
N TYR A 827 -13.88 -3.48 -23.14
CA TYR A 827 -14.91 -3.93 -22.20
C TYR A 827 -15.95 -2.85 -21.87
N TYR A 828 -15.55 -1.58 -21.75
CA TYR A 828 -16.48 -0.47 -21.54
C TYR A 828 -17.44 -0.30 -22.73
N SER A 829 -16.96 -0.49 -23.97
CA SER A 829 -17.80 -0.53 -25.18
C SER A 829 -18.81 -1.69 -25.14
N LEU A 830 -18.37 -2.91 -24.79
CA LEU A 830 -19.26 -4.06 -24.61
C LEU A 830 -20.32 -3.83 -23.51
N SER A 831 -19.93 -3.21 -22.39
CA SER A 831 -20.86 -2.81 -21.35
C SER A 831 -21.89 -1.80 -21.88
N LEU A 832 -21.44 -0.71 -22.50
CA LEU A 832 -22.30 0.38 -22.96
C LEU A 832 -23.31 -0.06 -24.04
N ARG A 833 -22.91 -0.99 -24.93
CA ARG A 833 -23.79 -1.63 -25.94
C ARG A 833 -24.92 -2.48 -25.34
N SER A 834 -24.84 -2.83 -24.05
CA SER A 834 -25.91 -3.55 -23.35
C SER A 834 -27.14 -2.67 -23.07
N ALA A 835 -27.00 -1.34 -23.18
CA ALA A 835 -28.13 -0.42 -23.05
C ALA A 835 -29.08 -0.49 -24.27
N ILE A 836 -30.35 -0.18 -24.03
CA ILE A 836 -31.42 -0.05 -25.05
C ILE A 836 -31.58 1.39 -25.55
N PHE A 837 -31.20 2.38 -24.75
CA PHE A 837 -31.05 3.77 -25.16
C PHE A 837 -29.91 4.42 -24.37
N VAL A 838 -29.21 5.36 -25.02
CA VAL A 838 -28.15 6.16 -24.40
C VAL A 838 -28.39 7.62 -24.72
N MET A 839 -28.49 8.46 -23.69
CA MET A 839 -28.53 9.91 -23.78
C MET A 839 -27.16 10.49 -23.42
N ALA A 840 -26.82 11.62 -24.03
CA ALA A 840 -25.60 12.38 -23.73
C ALA A 840 -25.94 13.85 -23.48
N ASN A 841 -25.24 14.47 -22.54
CA ASN A 841 -25.47 15.85 -22.09
C ASN A 841 -24.96 16.94 -23.05
N SER A 842 -24.20 16.60 -24.09
CA SER A 842 -23.59 17.55 -25.04
C SER A 842 -23.21 16.87 -26.35
N THR A 843 -22.94 17.66 -27.40
CA THR A 843 -22.40 17.14 -28.67
C THR A 843 -21.03 16.49 -28.46
N TRP A 844 -20.19 17.07 -27.60
CA TRP A 844 -18.87 16.51 -27.30
C TRP A 844 -18.95 15.15 -26.60
N THR A 845 -19.76 15.04 -25.54
CA THR A 845 -20.00 13.75 -24.85
C THR A 845 -20.64 12.74 -25.78
N LYS A 846 -21.59 13.17 -26.64
CA LYS A 846 -22.18 12.31 -27.66
C LYS A 846 -21.13 11.77 -28.63
N ASN A 847 -20.23 12.61 -29.16
CA ASN A 847 -19.22 12.17 -30.12
C ASN A 847 -18.28 11.11 -29.51
N HIS A 848 -17.91 11.28 -28.23
CA HIS A 848 -17.18 10.27 -27.48
C HIS A 848 -17.97 8.97 -27.32
N VAL A 849 -19.23 9.05 -26.88
CA VAL A 849 -20.09 7.87 -26.71
C VAL A 849 -20.35 7.14 -28.03
N ASP A 850 -20.65 7.85 -29.12
CA ASP A 850 -20.81 7.27 -30.46
C ASP A 850 -19.53 6.56 -30.92
N SER A 851 -18.35 7.16 -30.70
CA SER A 851 -17.05 6.56 -31.00
C SER A 851 -16.81 5.27 -30.20
N ILE A 852 -17.17 5.27 -28.90
CA ILE A 852 -17.08 4.10 -28.02
C ILE A 852 -18.05 2.99 -28.46
N LEU A 853 -19.30 3.34 -28.81
CA LEU A 853 -20.29 2.39 -29.30
C LEU A 853 -19.89 1.77 -30.64
N GLN A 854 -19.14 2.49 -31.47
CA GLN A 854 -18.59 2.02 -32.75
C GLN A 854 -17.20 1.39 -32.63
N HIS A 855 -16.56 1.44 -31.46
CA HIS A 855 -15.20 0.94 -31.26
C HIS A 855 -15.09 -0.57 -31.44
N SER A 856 -14.16 -1.00 -32.29
CA SER A 856 -13.70 -2.37 -32.41
C SER A 856 -12.18 -2.42 -32.28
N ASP A 857 -11.66 -3.54 -31.80
CA ASP A 857 -10.22 -3.79 -31.73
C ASP A 857 -9.98 -5.18 -32.33
N PRO A 858 -9.61 -5.28 -33.63
CA PRO A 858 -9.55 -6.55 -34.34
C PRO A 858 -8.66 -7.61 -33.67
N LEU A 859 -7.63 -7.18 -32.93
CA LEU A 859 -6.76 -8.07 -32.18
C LEU A 859 -7.48 -8.64 -30.94
N LEU A 860 -8.15 -7.79 -30.17
CA LEU A 860 -8.94 -8.26 -29.02
C LEU A 860 -10.14 -9.09 -29.49
N ASP A 861 -10.83 -8.67 -30.56
CA ASP A 861 -11.92 -9.45 -31.15
C ASP A 861 -11.47 -10.84 -31.62
N PHE A 862 -10.29 -10.96 -32.24
CA PHE A 862 -9.69 -12.24 -32.60
C PHE A 862 -9.31 -13.08 -31.37
N LEU A 863 -8.66 -12.48 -30.36
CA LEU A 863 -8.29 -13.16 -29.12
C LEU A 863 -9.53 -13.64 -28.34
N HIS A 864 -10.60 -12.85 -28.28
CA HIS A 864 -11.88 -13.23 -27.68
C HIS A 864 -12.66 -14.26 -28.48
N LEU A 865 -12.38 -14.42 -29.78
CA LEU A 865 -13.00 -15.47 -30.61
C LEU A 865 -12.24 -16.80 -30.55
N THR A 866 -10.91 -16.75 -30.35
CA THR A 866 -10.02 -17.93 -30.46
C THR A 866 -9.51 -18.46 -29.12
N SER A 867 -9.52 -17.67 -28.04
CA SER A 867 -9.07 -18.10 -26.71
C SER A 867 -10.25 -18.53 -25.82
N PRO A 868 -10.34 -19.80 -25.38
CA PRO A 868 -11.47 -20.31 -24.59
C PRO A 868 -11.86 -19.48 -23.34
N PRO A 869 -10.94 -19.02 -22.46
CA PRO A 869 -11.33 -18.22 -21.29
C PRO A 869 -11.84 -16.81 -21.67
N LEU A 870 -11.33 -16.23 -22.76
CA LEU A 870 -11.75 -14.90 -23.23
C LEU A 870 -13.09 -14.97 -23.99
N PHE A 871 -13.38 -16.09 -24.66
CA PHE A 871 -14.67 -16.37 -25.27
C PHE A 871 -15.79 -16.39 -24.23
N ILE A 872 -15.56 -17.02 -23.07
CA ILE A 872 -16.53 -17.05 -21.96
C ILE A 872 -16.82 -15.63 -21.44
N LEU A 873 -15.81 -14.76 -21.29
CA LEU A 873 -16.02 -13.36 -20.90
C LEU A 873 -16.88 -12.60 -21.92
N ARG A 874 -16.68 -12.83 -23.21
CA ARG A 874 -17.50 -12.23 -24.29
C ARG A 874 -18.93 -12.79 -24.31
N PHE A 875 -19.12 -14.08 -23.99
CA PHE A 875 -20.43 -14.71 -23.90
C PHE A 875 -21.23 -14.26 -22.66
N LEU A 876 -20.57 -14.03 -21.53
CA LEU A 876 -21.18 -13.47 -20.32
C LEU A 876 -21.60 -12.00 -20.52
N ALA A 877 -20.89 -11.24 -21.35
CA ALA A 877 -21.30 -9.91 -21.78
C ALA A 877 -22.50 -9.99 -22.74
N ASN A 878 -23.71 -10.06 -22.17
CA ASN A 878 -24.97 -10.20 -22.89
C ASN A 878 -25.10 -9.17 -24.03
N GLN A 879 -25.15 -9.65 -25.26
CA GLN A 879 -25.32 -8.80 -26.43
C GLN A 879 -26.80 -8.48 -26.60
N ASN A 880 -27.16 -7.20 -26.43
CA ASN A 880 -28.45 -6.71 -26.89
C ASN A 880 -28.58 -7.01 -28.40
N LYS A 881 -29.69 -7.64 -28.82
CA LYS A 881 -29.90 -8.06 -30.22
C LYS A 881 -29.87 -6.88 -31.20
N ASN A 882 -30.29 -5.71 -30.74
CA ASN A 882 -30.21 -4.44 -31.46
C ASN A 882 -29.43 -3.43 -30.58
N PRO A 883 -28.09 -3.47 -30.59
CA PRO A 883 -27.29 -2.59 -29.73
C PRO A 883 -27.39 -1.13 -30.20
N VAL A 884 -27.40 -0.20 -29.26
CA VAL A 884 -27.37 1.23 -29.56
C VAL A 884 -26.06 1.57 -30.27
N THR A 885 -26.15 2.19 -31.46
CA THR A 885 -24.98 2.59 -32.26
C THR A 885 -24.62 4.07 -32.12
N LYS A 886 -25.55 4.88 -31.62
CA LYS A 886 -25.41 6.33 -31.40
C LYS A 886 -26.22 6.76 -30.18
N ALA A 887 -25.66 7.64 -29.36
CA ALA A 887 -26.41 8.32 -28.30
C ALA A 887 -27.29 9.45 -28.86
N GLN A 888 -28.34 9.82 -28.13
CA GLN A 888 -29.15 11.00 -28.39
C GLN A 888 -28.68 12.18 -27.53
N ILE A 889 -28.74 13.41 -28.07
CA ILE A 889 -28.43 14.60 -27.27
C ILE A 889 -29.66 14.98 -26.44
N VAL A 890 -29.49 15.04 -25.13
CA VAL A 890 -30.48 15.57 -24.19
C VAL A 890 -29.75 16.52 -23.26
N TYR A 891 -29.70 17.80 -23.62
CA TYR A 891 -28.99 18.82 -22.85
C TYR A 891 -29.54 18.96 -21.43
N PRO A 892 -28.70 19.20 -20.41
CA PRO A 892 -29.18 19.28 -19.03
C PRO A 892 -30.10 20.51 -18.85
N PRO A 893 -31.09 20.40 -17.94
CA PRO A 893 -32.01 21.50 -17.66
C PRO A 893 -31.25 22.63 -16.97
N CYS A 894 -31.25 23.82 -17.58
CA CYS A 894 -30.64 25.03 -17.04
C CYS A 894 -31.74 25.96 -16.48
N ASP A 895 -31.46 26.69 -15.40
CA ASP A 895 -32.47 27.56 -14.78
C ASP A 895 -32.39 28.95 -15.38
N THR A 896 -33.07 29.10 -16.50
CA THR A 896 -33.08 30.35 -17.25
C THR A 896 -34.19 31.30 -16.78
N ARG A 897 -35.13 30.85 -15.94
CA ARG A 897 -36.39 31.58 -15.62
C ARG A 897 -36.15 32.87 -14.85
N GLU A 898 -35.47 32.82 -13.71
CA GLU A 898 -35.18 34.02 -12.92
C GLU A 898 -34.15 34.91 -13.61
N MET A 899 -33.15 34.29 -14.24
CA MET A 899 -32.04 34.99 -14.89
C MET A 899 -32.49 35.78 -16.14
N ALA A 900 -33.45 35.26 -16.91
CA ALA A 900 -34.00 35.94 -18.08
C ALA A 900 -34.75 37.25 -17.74
N LYS A 901 -35.13 37.47 -16.48
CA LYS A 901 -35.78 38.70 -16.00
C LYS A 901 -34.79 39.85 -15.75
N PHE A 902 -33.49 39.57 -15.68
CA PHE A 902 -32.50 40.61 -15.37
C PHE A 902 -32.39 41.64 -16.50
N PRO A 903 -32.15 42.93 -16.19
CA PRO A 903 -31.98 43.96 -17.22
C PRO A 903 -30.80 43.59 -18.12
N LEU A 904 -30.89 43.83 -19.42
CA LEU A 904 -29.76 43.56 -20.34
C LEU A 904 -28.72 44.68 -20.29
N GLU A 905 -29.19 45.93 -20.19
CA GLU A 905 -28.41 47.15 -20.13
C GLU A 905 -27.91 47.47 -18.71
N GLY A 906 -27.11 48.54 -18.57
CA GLY A 906 -26.71 49.08 -17.26
C GLY A 906 -25.75 48.19 -16.46
N ARG A 907 -24.98 47.34 -17.13
CA ARG A 907 -24.06 46.39 -16.49
C ARG A 907 -22.83 47.07 -15.91
N GLU A 908 -22.37 46.56 -14.78
CA GLU A 908 -21.10 46.95 -14.16
C GLU A 908 -19.93 46.24 -14.84
N ARG A 909 -18.72 46.83 -14.81
CA ARG A 909 -17.45 46.23 -15.27
C ARG A 909 -16.96 45.09 -14.35
N VAL A 910 -17.85 44.15 -14.06
CA VAL A 910 -17.60 42.95 -13.26
C VAL A 910 -17.53 41.74 -14.18
N ILE A 911 -16.45 40.98 -14.03
CA ILE A 911 -16.29 39.62 -14.53
C ILE A 911 -16.70 38.69 -13.39
N VAL A 912 -17.62 37.77 -13.63
CA VAL A 912 -18.03 36.76 -12.64
C VAL A 912 -17.55 35.38 -13.08
N SER A 913 -17.08 34.56 -12.15
CA SER A 913 -16.89 33.12 -12.39
C SER A 913 -17.61 32.31 -11.32
N VAL A 914 -18.52 31.44 -11.75
CA VAL A 914 -19.33 30.57 -10.90
C VAL A 914 -18.87 29.13 -11.10
N ALA A 915 -18.09 28.59 -10.17
CA ALA A 915 -17.55 27.23 -10.22
C ALA A 915 -17.13 26.71 -8.83
N GLN A 916 -17.18 25.41 -8.58
CA GLN A 916 -16.63 24.82 -7.34
C GLN A 916 -15.10 24.89 -7.34
N PHE A 917 -14.46 25.18 -6.19
CA PHE A 917 -13.01 25.42 -6.09
C PHE A 917 -12.14 24.15 -6.26
N ARG A 918 -12.05 23.70 -7.52
CA ARG A 918 -11.49 22.41 -7.93
C ARG A 918 -10.33 22.56 -8.92
N PRO A 919 -9.41 21.56 -9.02
CA PRO A 919 -8.29 21.59 -9.97
C PRO A 919 -8.75 21.74 -11.43
N GLU A 920 -9.73 20.94 -11.86
CA GLU A 920 -10.21 20.86 -13.24
C GLU A 920 -10.85 22.16 -13.76
N LYS A 921 -11.25 23.06 -12.85
CA LYS A 921 -11.87 24.35 -13.19
C LYS A 921 -10.86 25.47 -13.50
N ASP A 922 -9.56 25.21 -13.37
CA ASP A 922 -8.44 26.13 -13.62
C ASP A 922 -8.71 27.60 -13.22
N HIS A 923 -9.07 27.79 -11.95
CA HIS A 923 -9.17 29.11 -11.33
C HIS A 923 -7.87 29.93 -11.41
N PRO A 924 -6.65 29.36 -11.34
CA PRO A 924 -5.41 30.11 -11.56
C PRO A 924 -5.33 30.78 -12.93
N ALA A 925 -5.83 30.16 -14.02
CA ALA A 925 -5.87 30.80 -15.33
C ALA A 925 -6.73 32.07 -15.35
N GLN A 926 -7.79 32.15 -14.54
CA GLN A 926 -8.66 33.33 -14.43
C GLN A 926 -7.93 34.54 -13.84
N LEU A 927 -7.13 34.30 -12.79
CA LEU A 927 -6.30 35.35 -12.18
C LEU A 927 -5.21 35.82 -13.14
N ARG A 928 -4.60 34.89 -13.88
CA ARG A 928 -3.60 35.23 -14.92
C ARG A 928 -4.22 36.00 -16.10
N ALA A 929 -5.43 35.66 -16.53
CA ALA A 929 -6.14 36.40 -17.58
C ALA A 929 -6.46 37.84 -17.16
N LEU A 930 -6.85 38.07 -15.90
CA LEU A 930 -7.05 39.42 -15.37
C LEU A 930 -5.72 40.20 -15.27
N TYR A 931 -4.65 39.54 -14.83
CA TYR A 931 -3.31 40.13 -14.82
C TYR A 931 -2.85 40.54 -16.23
N GLU A 932 -3.01 39.66 -17.21
CA GLU A 932 -2.67 39.95 -18.60
C GLU A 932 -3.52 41.06 -19.20
N LEU A 933 -4.83 41.10 -18.90
CA LEU A 933 -5.69 42.23 -19.29
C LEU A 933 -5.16 43.55 -18.74
N PHE A 934 -4.78 43.63 -17.46
CA PHE A 934 -4.21 44.86 -16.88
C PHE A 934 -2.80 45.19 -17.38
N ARG A 935 -2.02 44.19 -17.79
CA ARG A 935 -0.68 44.39 -18.39
C ARG A 935 -0.76 44.95 -19.81
N GLN A 936 -1.81 44.60 -20.55
CA GLN A 936 -2.02 45.01 -21.94
C GLN A 936 -2.88 46.29 -22.03
N HIS A 937 -3.79 46.48 -21.09
CA HIS A 937 -4.79 47.55 -21.05
C HIS A 937 -4.91 48.14 -19.62
N GLU A 938 -3.98 49.02 -19.27
CA GLU A 938 -3.87 49.62 -17.94
C GLU A 938 -5.09 50.48 -17.56
N GLU A 939 -5.85 50.97 -18.54
CA GLU A 939 -7.09 51.71 -18.33
C GLU A 939 -8.14 50.92 -17.52
N PHE A 940 -8.17 49.59 -17.63
CA PHE A 940 -9.09 48.75 -16.85
C PHE A 940 -8.63 48.50 -15.40
N LYS A 941 -7.42 48.91 -15.04
CA LYS A 941 -6.88 48.83 -13.68
C LYS A 941 -7.15 50.09 -12.89
N GLU A 942 -6.98 51.27 -13.51
CA GLU A 942 -7.08 52.55 -12.80
C GLU A 942 -8.30 53.39 -13.19
N SER A 943 -8.42 53.81 -14.45
CA SER A 943 -9.43 54.79 -14.88
C SER A 943 -10.83 54.19 -15.07
N LEU A 944 -10.92 52.91 -15.41
CA LEU A 944 -12.16 52.18 -15.68
C LEU A 944 -12.17 50.80 -14.99
N PRO A 945 -12.06 50.76 -13.64
CA PRO A 945 -11.65 49.59 -12.88
C PRO A 945 -12.56 48.38 -13.10
N VAL A 946 -11.97 47.29 -13.59
CA VAL A 946 -12.60 45.97 -13.72
C VAL A 946 -12.42 45.19 -12.42
N LYS A 947 -13.43 44.37 -12.08
CA LYS A 947 -13.41 43.50 -10.91
C LYS A 947 -13.77 42.06 -11.30
N LEU A 948 -12.98 41.09 -10.83
CA LEU A 948 -13.27 39.66 -10.90
C LEU A 948 -13.90 39.17 -9.60
N VAL A 949 -15.07 38.54 -9.70
CA VAL A 949 -15.79 37.93 -8.57
C VAL A 949 -15.87 36.42 -8.78
N MET A 950 -15.16 35.67 -7.95
CA MET A 950 -15.06 34.21 -8.01
C MET A 950 -15.99 33.61 -6.95
N ILE A 951 -17.08 32.98 -7.40
CA ILE A 951 -18.15 32.44 -6.56
C ILE A 951 -18.11 30.92 -6.63
N GLY A 952 -17.88 30.26 -5.49
CA GLY A 952 -17.63 28.82 -5.53
C GLY A 952 -17.91 28.05 -4.25
N GLY A 953 -18.28 26.79 -4.41
CA GLY A 953 -18.39 25.82 -3.32
C GLY A 953 -17.02 25.33 -2.85
N SER A 954 -16.82 25.23 -1.54
CA SER A 954 -15.70 24.54 -0.90
C SER A 954 -16.27 23.45 0.02
N ARG A 955 -16.02 22.18 -0.34
CA ARG A 955 -16.65 21.01 0.27
C ARG A 955 -15.79 20.31 1.33
N ASN A 956 -14.48 20.52 1.31
CA ASN A 956 -13.52 19.82 2.17
C ASN A 956 -12.22 20.63 2.35
N ALA A 957 -11.29 20.11 3.16
CA ALA A 957 -10.01 20.78 3.43
C ALA A 957 -9.13 21.00 2.18
N LYS A 958 -9.23 20.15 1.15
CA LYS A 958 -8.48 20.31 -0.11
C LYS A 958 -9.05 21.46 -0.98
N ASP A 959 -10.36 21.67 -0.94
CA ASP A 959 -10.99 22.83 -1.60
C ASP A 959 -10.65 24.12 -0.85
N ALA A 960 -10.68 24.09 0.50
CA ALA A 960 -10.33 25.23 1.35
C ALA A 960 -8.86 25.66 1.16
N ALA A 961 -7.92 24.71 1.10
CA ALA A 961 -6.51 25.01 0.80
C ALA A 961 -6.35 25.71 -0.56
N ARG A 962 -7.07 25.26 -1.59
CA ARG A 962 -7.04 25.86 -2.93
C ARG A 962 -7.60 27.29 -2.95
N VAL A 963 -8.60 27.60 -2.13
CA VAL A 963 -9.06 28.99 -1.96
C VAL A 963 -7.94 29.87 -1.41
N GLU A 964 -7.20 29.41 -0.40
CA GLU A 964 -6.10 30.18 0.16
C GLU A 964 -4.92 30.33 -0.81
N ASP A 965 -4.64 29.31 -1.64
CA ASP A 965 -3.66 29.43 -2.72
C ASP A 965 -4.09 30.41 -3.81
N LEU A 966 -5.40 30.50 -4.14
CA LEU A 966 -5.93 31.55 -5.03
C LEU A 966 -5.82 32.95 -4.41
N ARG A 967 -6.07 33.10 -3.10
CA ARG A 967 -5.84 34.36 -2.38
C ARG A 967 -4.37 34.75 -2.38
N ARG A 968 -3.45 33.78 -2.30
CA ARG A 968 -2.00 34.00 -2.37
C ARG A 968 -1.59 34.43 -3.78
N LEU A 969 -2.05 33.72 -4.81
CA LEU A 969 -1.77 34.06 -6.21
C LEU A 969 -2.33 35.45 -6.59
N SER A 970 -3.49 35.83 -6.07
CA SER A 970 -4.03 37.19 -6.20
C SER A 970 -3.09 38.26 -5.63
N LYS A 971 -2.46 37.99 -4.48
CA LYS A 971 -1.47 38.89 -3.85
C LYS A 971 -0.18 38.96 -4.67
N GLU A 972 0.33 37.80 -5.09
CA GLU A 972 1.56 37.68 -5.89
C GLU A 972 1.44 38.41 -7.24
N LEU A 973 0.25 38.42 -7.85
CA LEU A 973 -0.06 39.16 -9.08
C LEU A 973 -0.50 40.62 -8.84
N GLY A 974 -0.59 41.08 -7.58
CA GLY A 974 -1.00 42.45 -7.24
C GLY A 974 -2.49 42.76 -7.49
N LEU A 975 -3.35 41.75 -7.56
CA LEU A 975 -4.76 41.85 -7.96
C LEU A 975 -5.75 42.04 -6.80
N ASP A 976 -5.30 42.13 -5.55
CA ASP A 976 -6.17 42.10 -4.35
C ASP A 976 -7.31 43.12 -4.33
N LYS A 977 -7.12 44.29 -4.94
CA LYS A 977 -8.14 45.34 -5.02
C LYS A 977 -9.24 45.03 -6.06
N HIS A 978 -8.96 44.10 -6.97
CA HIS A 978 -9.77 43.76 -8.14
C HIS A 978 -10.37 42.36 -8.06
N VAL A 979 -10.00 41.52 -7.07
CA VAL A 979 -10.46 40.13 -6.94
C VAL A 979 -11.25 39.93 -5.65
N GLU A 980 -12.48 39.43 -5.76
CA GLU A 980 -13.31 39.03 -4.62
C GLU A 980 -13.64 37.53 -4.70
N ILE A 981 -13.21 36.75 -3.70
CA ILE A 981 -13.44 35.29 -3.64
C ILE A 981 -14.51 34.97 -2.59
N LEU A 982 -15.69 34.61 -3.08
CA LEU A 982 -16.90 34.30 -2.32
C LEU A 982 -17.08 32.78 -2.19
N VAL A 983 -16.80 32.26 -1.00
CA VAL A 983 -16.84 30.83 -0.69
C VAL A 983 -18.21 30.46 -0.12
N ASN A 984 -18.83 29.42 -0.67
CA ASN A 984 -20.13 28.88 -0.25
C ASN A 984 -21.26 29.93 -0.23
N ALA A 985 -21.24 30.89 -1.18
CA ALA A 985 -22.24 31.93 -1.29
C ALA A 985 -23.68 31.38 -1.45
N PRO A 986 -24.69 31.97 -0.78
CA PRO A 986 -26.10 31.70 -1.03
C PRO A 986 -26.51 31.93 -2.50
N TYR A 987 -27.50 31.18 -2.98
CA TYR A 987 -28.04 31.33 -4.34
C TYR A 987 -28.54 32.76 -4.65
N PRO A 988 -29.22 33.48 -3.74
CA PRO A 988 -29.59 34.89 -3.97
C PRO A 988 -28.39 35.83 -4.18
N ASP A 989 -27.26 35.60 -3.51
CA ASP A 989 -26.05 36.42 -3.71
C ASP A 989 -25.41 36.15 -5.07
N MET A 990 -25.42 34.89 -5.52
CA MET A 990 -24.98 34.50 -6.86
C MET A 990 -25.86 35.18 -7.92
N LEU A 991 -27.20 35.14 -7.78
CA LEU A 991 -28.13 35.87 -8.65
C LEU A 991 -27.87 37.38 -8.64
N ARG A 992 -27.58 37.98 -7.48
CA ARG A 992 -27.24 39.41 -7.36
C ARG A 992 -25.97 39.79 -8.13
N TRP A 993 -25.00 38.89 -8.26
CA TRP A 993 -23.83 39.12 -9.10
C TRP A 993 -24.14 38.92 -10.59
N LEU A 994 -24.88 37.87 -10.96
CA LEU A 994 -25.33 37.66 -12.35
C LEU A 994 -26.23 38.80 -12.88
N SER A 995 -27.03 39.44 -12.01
CA SER A 995 -27.92 40.52 -12.44
C SER A 995 -27.19 41.82 -12.81
N LYS A 996 -25.92 41.99 -12.41
CA LYS A 996 -25.14 43.21 -12.67
C LYS A 996 -23.80 43.02 -13.37
N ALA A 997 -23.26 41.80 -13.44
CA ALA A 997 -22.01 41.51 -14.14
C ALA A 997 -22.11 41.75 -15.65
N SER A 998 -20.99 42.17 -16.26
CA SER A 998 -20.89 42.31 -17.71
C SER A 998 -20.49 40.99 -18.37
N ILE A 999 -19.53 40.28 -17.79
CA ILE A 999 -18.86 39.11 -18.40
C ILE A 999 -18.86 37.92 -17.43
N GLY A 1000 -19.04 36.71 -17.96
CA GLY A 1000 -19.04 35.45 -17.23
C GLY A 1000 -17.92 34.56 -17.74
N MET A 1001 -16.96 34.21 -16.88
CA MET A 1001 -15.74 33.51 -17.28
C MET A 1001 -15.76 32.03 -16.84
N ASN A 1002 -15.40 31.14 -17.77
CA ASN A 1002 -15.16 29.71 -17.49
C ASN A 1002 -13.86 29.22 -18.16
N THR A 1003 -12.86 28.88 -17.35
CA THR A 1003 -11.53 28.42 -17.80
C THR A 1003 -11.37 26.89 -17.81
N MET A 1004 -12.42 26.11 -17.54
CA MET A 1004 -12.32 24.65 -17.57
C MET A 1004 -12.05 24.11 -18.98
N VAL A 1005 -10.86 23.52 -19.15
CA VAL A 1005 -10.54 22.71 -20.32
C VAL A 1005 -11.38 21.43 -20.30
N ASP A 1006 -12.01 21.14 -21.43
CA ASP A 1006 -12.89 19.99 -21.67
C ASP A 1006 -14.13 19.98 -20.75
N GLU A 1007 -14.70 21.17 -20.46
CA GLU A 1007 -15.98 21.27 -19.75
C GLU A 1007 -17.08 20.50 -20.51
N HIS A 1008 -17.52 19.36 -19.95
CA HIS A 1008 -18.36 18.40 -20.66
C HIS A 1008 -19.68 19.00 -21.18
N PHE A 1009 -20.24 19.98 -20.46
CA PHE A 1009 -21.33 20.83 -20.91
C PHE A 1009 -21.11 22.28 -20.48
N GLY A 1010 -21.20 22.59 -19.18
CA GLY A 1010 -21.01 23.94 -18.63
C GLY A 1010 -22.32 24.70 -18.36
N ILE A 1011 -23.12 24.22 -17.40
CA ILE A 1011 -24.40 24.86 -17.00
C ILE A 1011 -24.21 26.35 -16.64
N ASN A 1012 -23.12 26.68 -15.94
CA ASN A 1012 -22.77 28.07 -15.61
C ASN A 1012 -22.63 28.99 -16.83
N VAL A 1013 -22.19 28.48 -17.99
CA VAL A 1013 -22.08 29.25 -19.23
C VAL A 1013 -23.47 29.57 -19.78
N VAL A 1014 -24.41 28.62 -19.71
CA VAL A 1014 -25.83 28.86 -20.05
C VAL A 1014 -26.47 29.85 -19.07
N GLU A 1015 -26.17 29.74 -17.78
CA GLU A 1015 -26.64 30.67 -16.74
C GLU A 1015 -26.14 32.10 -16.99
N TYR A 1016 -24.88 32.29 -17.42
CA TYR A 1016 -24.39 33.60 -17.85
C TYR A 1016 -25.22 34.15 -19.01
N MET A 1017 -25.41 33.37 -20.07
CA MET A 1017 -26.18 33.79 -21.25
C MET A 1017 -27.62 34.13 -20.91
N ALA A 1018 -28.30 33.29 -20.12
CA ALA A 1018 -29.66 33.53 -19.63
C ALA A 1018 -29.74 34.80 -18.77
N ALA A 1019 -28.77 35.01 -17.87
CA ALA A 1019 -28.64 36.24 -17.10
C ALA A 1019 -28.36 37.48 -17.97
N GLY A 1020 -28.00 37.32 -19.25
CA GLY A 1020 -27.58 38.39 -20.15
C GLY A 1020 -26.16 38.88 -19.88
N VAL A 1021 -25.34 38.02 -19.26
CA VAL A 1021 -23.91 38.19 -19.01
C VAL A 1021 -23.17 37.58 -20.20
N ILE A 1022 -22.19 38.30 -20.79
CA ILE A 1022 -21.46 37.82 -21.97
C ILE A 1022 -20.54 36.67 -21.56
N PRO A 1023 -20.68 35.45 -22.13
CA PRO A 1023 -19.82 34.34 -21.77
C PRO A 1023 -18.47 34.44 -22.48
N VAL A 1024 -17.40 34.22 -21.72
CA VAL A 1024 -16.03 34.01 -22.22
C VAL A 1024 -15.56 32.68 -21.65
N ALA A 1025 -15.47 31.66 -22.50
CA ALA A 1025 -15.21 30.28 -22.06
C ALA A 1025 -14.02 29.63 -22.77
N HIS A 1026 -13.49 28.55 -22.19
CA HIS A 1026 -12.43 27.78 -22.85
C HIS A 1026 -12.92 27.20 -24.19
N ALA A 1027 -12.07 27.26 -25.22
CA ALA A 1027 -12.35 26.80 -26.57
C ALA A 1027 -12.30 25.26 -26.72
N SER A 1028 -13.09 24.53 -25.91
CA SER A 1028 -13.28 23.08 -26.06
C SER A 1028 -14.63 22.59 -25.52
N ALA A 1029 -14.98 21.36 -25.88
CA ALA A 1029 -16.17 20.63 -25.39
C ALA A 1029 -17.48 21.44 -25.44
N GLY A 1030 -18.35 21.32 -24.43
CA GLY A 1030 -19.71 21.88 -24.44
C GLY A 1030 -19.79 23.40 -24.70
N PRO A 1031 -18.93 24.23 -24.07
CA PRO A 1031 -18.90 25.67 -24.34
C PRO A 1031 -18.57 26.03 -25.79
N LEU A 1032 -17.81 25.18 -26.50
CA LEU A 1032 -17.45 25.37 -27.92
C LEU A 1032 -18.50 24.83 -28.89
N TYR A 1033 -18.98 23.60 -28.67
CA TYR A 1033 -19.82 22.90 -29.66
C TYR A 1033 -21.31 23.13 -29.49
N ASP A 1034 -21.77 23.47 -28.29
CA ASP A 1034 -23.19 23.50 -27.94
C ASP A 1034 -23.66 24.87 -27.47
N ILE A 1035 -22.91 25.53 -26.57
CA ILE A 1035 -23.41 26.70 -25.83
C ILE A 1035 -23.10 28.02 -26.53
N ILE A 1036 -21.81 28.37 -26.69
CA ILE A 1036 -21.41 29.64 -27.32
C ILE A 1036 -21.26 29.43 -28.82
N VAL A 1037 -22.39 29.22 -29.50
CA VAL A 1037 -22.46 28.98 -30.95
C VAL A 1037 -23.14 30.16 -31.67
N PRO A 1038 -22.91 30.37 -32.97
CA PRO A 1038 -23.56 31.45 -33.71
C PRO A 1038 -25.09 31.28 -33.73
N PHE A 1039 -25.81 32.30 -33.28
CA PHE A 1039 -27.27 32.38 -33.36
C PHE A 1039 -27.67 33.31 -34.50
N ASN A 1040 -28.44 32.81 -35.46
CA ASN A 1040 -28.75 33.51 -36.73
C ASN A 1040 -27.48 34.03 -37.45
N GLY A 1041 -26.40 33.24 -37.43
CA GLY A 1041 -25.11 33.56 -38.05
C GLY A 1041 -24.26 34.59 -37.27
N GLN A 1042 -24.71 35.06 -36.10
CA GLN A 1042 -24.05 36.11 -35.31
C GLN A 1042 -23.52 35.55 -33.97
N PRO A 1043 -22.41 36.09 -33.43
CA PRO A 1043 -21.80 35.55 -32.22
C PRO A 1043 -22.67 35.77 -30.98
N THR A 1044 -22.54 34.86 -30.01
CA THR A 1044 -23.25 34.83 -28.72
C THR A 1044 -22.32 34.95 -27.51
N GLY A 1045 -21.02 35.09 -27.74
CA GLY A 1045 -19.96 35.18 -26.73
C GLY A 1045 -18.59 34.97 -27.36
N PHE A 1046 -17.58 34.65 -26.54
CA PHE A 1046 -16.19 34.49 -26.98
C PHE A 1046 -15.54 33.22 -26.43
N HIS A 1047 -14.50 32.76 -27.12
CA HIS A 1047 -13.68 31.62 -26.72
C HIS A 1047 -12.20 32.01 -26.58
N ALA A 1048 -11.48 31.28 -25.72
CA ALA A 1048 -10.04 31.41 -25.51
C ALA A 1048 -9.39 30.09 -25.06
N LYS A 1049 -8.08 29.93 -25.19
CA LYS A 1049 -7.32 28.75 -24.76
C LYS A 1049 -6.21 29.06 -23.75
N THR A 1050 -5.63 30.25 -23.81
CA THR A 1050 -4.54 30.69 -22.92
C THR A 1050 -4.95 31.94 -22.14
N PRO A 1051 -4.29 32.28 -21.01
CA PRO A 1051 -4.59 33.51 -20.25
C PRO A 1051 -4.54 34.78 -21.11
N GLU A 1052 -3.67 34.82 -22.13
CA GLU A 1052 -3.52 35.92 -23.07
C GLU A 1052 -4.72 35.99 -24.03
N GLU A 1053 -5.14 34.86 -24.62
CA GLU A 1053 -6.36 34.80 -25.44
C GLU A 1053 -7.62 35.15 -24.60
N PHE A 1054 -7.64 34.80 -23.31
CA PHE A 1054 -8.70 35.21 -22.39
C PHE A 1054 -8.66 36.73 -22.16
N ALA A 1055 -7.49 37.34 -21.98
CA ALA A 1055 -7.35 38.79 -21.87
C ALA A 1055 -7.86 39.50 -23.14
N ASP A 1056 -7.50 39.03 -24.34
CA ASP A 1056 -8.02 39.53 -25.63
C ASP A 1056 -9.56 39.44 -25.70
N ALA A 1057 -10.14 38.32 -25.28
CA ALA A 1057 -11.58 38.10 -25.30
C ALA A 1057 -12.32 38.98 -24.27
N LEU A 1058 -11.74 39.17 -23.08
CA LEU A 1058 -12.22 40.10 -22.07
C LEU A 1058 -12.18 41.55 -22.58
N TYR A 1059 -11.06 41.97 -23.20
CA TYR A 1059 -10.92 43.29 -23.80
C TYR A 1059 -11.98 43.56 -24.87
N LYS A 1060 -12.16 42.61 -25.81
CA LYS A 1060 -13.19 42.70 -26.86
C LYS A 1060 -14.58 42.85 -26.27
N ALA A 1061 -14.94 42.02 -25.28
CA ALA A 1061 -16.24 42.07 -24.61
C ALA A 1061 -16.46 43.37 -23.80
N LEU A 1062 -15.41 43.96 -23.21
CA LEU A 1062 -15.47 45.23 -22.48
C LEU A 1062 -15.50 46.48 -23.39
N SER A 1063 -15.14 46.31 -24.66
CA SER A 1063 -14.93 47.41 -25.63
C SER A 1063 -16.00 47.48 -26.73
N LEU A 1064 -17.05 46.65 -26.66
CA LEU A 1064 -18.20 46.70 -27.57
C LEU A 1064 -18.92 48.06 -27.48
N SER A 1065 -19.49 48.53 -28.59
CA SER A 1065 -20.48 49.62 -28.54
C SER A 1065 -21.72 49.17 -27.74
N LYS A 1066 -22.52 50.12 -27.24
CA LYS A 1066 -23.71 49.79 -26.43
C LYS A 1066 -24.71 48.97 -27.24
N GLU A 1067 -24.79 49.26 -28.53
CA GLU A 1067 -25.66 48.62 -29.51
C GLU A 1067 -25.22 47.17 -29.77
N GLU A 1068 -23.92 46.93 -29.95
CA GLU A 1068 -23.35 45.59 -30.13
C GLU A 1068 -23.42 44.74 -28.86
N ASP A 1069 -23.12 45.34 -27.69
CA ASP A 1069 -23.21 44.72 -26.37
C ASP A 1069 -24.64 44.23 -26.10
N LEU A 1070 -25.63 45.13 -26.23
CA LEU A 1070 -27.05 44.80 -26.07
C LEU A 1070 -27.50 43.72 -27.05
N ALA A 1071 -27.14 43.85 -28.33
CA ALA A 1071 -27.50 42.87 -29.35
C ALA A 1071 -26.88 41.49 -29.08
N LEU A 1072 -25.62 41.43 -28.62
CA LEU A 1072 -24.95 40.17 -28.25
C LEU A 1072 -25.62 39.52 -27.04
N ARG A 1073 -25.88 40.29 -25.97
CA ARG A 1073 -26.59 39.78 -24.78
C ARG A 1073 -27.99 39.28 -25.10
N GLN A 1074 -28.74 40.00 -25.96
CA GLN A 1074 -30.08 39.59 -26.40
C GLN A 1074 -30.03 38.26 -27.19
N ARG A 1075 -29.10 38.11 -28.15
CA ARG A 1075 -28.91 36.85 -28.89
C ARG A 1075 -28.53 35.70 -27.95
N ALA A 1076 -27.56 35.93 -27.06
CA ALA A 1076 -27.09 34.95 -26.10
C ALA A 1076 -28.22 34.45 -25.18
N ARG A 1077 -28.99 35.37 -24.56
CA ARG A 1077 -30.15 35.04 -23.73
C ARG A 1077 -31.20 34.27 -24.51
N THR A 1078 -31.53 34.72 -25.73
CA THR A 1078 -32.57 34.09 -26.56
C THR A 1078 -32.20 32.64 -26.87
N TRP A 1079 -30.96 32.40 -27.34
CA TRP A 1079 -30.45 31.05 -27.56
C TRP A 1079 -30.48 30.18 -26.30
N ALA A 1080 -29.99 30.71 -25.18
CA ALA A 1080 -29.91 29.95 -23.93
C ALA A 1080 -31.29 29.54 -23.39
N VAL A 1081 -32.26 30.46 -23.39
CA VAL A 1081 -33.64 30.21 -22.97
C VAL A 1081 -34.35 29.24 -23.91
N GLN A 1082 -34.15 29.37 -25.24
CA GLN A 1082 -34.83 28.52 -26.23
C GLN A 1082 -34.26 27.11 -26.35
N ARG A 1083 -32.98 26.87 -26.00
CA ARG A 1083 -32.32 25.58 -26.25
C ARG A 1083 -32.10 24.70 -25.03
N PHE A 1084 -31.97 25.30 -23.84
CA PHE A 1084 -31.51 24.61 -22.61
C PHE A 1084 -32.49 24.75 -21.42
N SER A 1085 -33.74 25.13 -21.69
CA SER A 1085 -34.78 25.20 -20.64
C SER A 1085 -35.15 23.82 -20.09
N GLU A 1086 -35.84 23.80 -18.94
CA GLU A 1086 -36.44 22.58 -18.38
C GLU A 1086 -37.42 21.92 -19.37
N GLU A 1087 -38.18 22.72 -20.13
CA GLU A 1087 -39.13 22.22 -21.14
C GLU A 1087 -38.42 21.49 -22.30
N GLU A 1088 -37.31 22.04 -22.81
CA GLU A 1088 -36.53 21.38 -23.87
C GLU A 1088 -35.80 20.13 -23.36
N PHE A 1089 -35.35 20.11 -22.10
CA PHE A 1089 -34.86 18.90 -21.47
C PHE A 1089 -35.95 17.83 -21.40
N GLU A 1090 -37.17 18.17 -20.98
CA GLU A 1090 -38.29 17.21 -20.91
C GLU A 1090 -38.70 16.68 -22.30
N LYS A 1091 -38.72 17.53 -23.32
CA LYS A 1091 -38.93 17.11 -24.73
C LYS A 1091 -37.84 16.15 -25.18
N GLY A 1092 -36.56 16.48 -24.94
CA GLY A 1092 -35.42 15.62 -25.30
C GLY A 1092 -35.42 14.29 -24.56
N TRP A 1093 -35.73 14.31 -23.25
CA TRP A 1093 -35.83 13.11 -22.43
C TRP A 1093 -36.94 12.18 -22.95
N ASN A 1094 -38.13 12.71 -23.24
CA ASN A 1094 -39.24 11.90 -23.78
C ASN A 1094 -38.98 11.42 -25.22
N ALA A 1095 -38.29 12.20 -26.05
CA ALA A 1095 -37.86 11.79 -27.39
C ALA A 1095 -36.89 10.59 -27.39
N SER A 1096 -36.27 10.26 -26.25
CA SER A 1096 -35.48 9.03 -26.09
C SER A 1096 -36.31 7.74 -26.18
N GLY A 1097 -37.64 7.83 -26.08
CA GLY A 1097 -38.52 6.66 -26.06
C GLY A 1097 -38.33 5.75 -24.85
N TRP A 1098 -37.79 6.25 -23.72
CA TRP A 1098 -37.52 5.47 -22.51
C TRP A 1098 -38.77 4.73 -21.99
N SER A 1099 -39.95 5.34 -22.11
CA SER A 1099 -41.24 4.80 -21.66
C SER A 1099 -41.77 3.65 -22.54
N ASN A 1100 -41.27 3.49 -23.76
CA ASN A 1100 -41.65 2.39 -24.67
C ASN A 1100 -41.12 1.02 -24.21
N TRP A 1101 -40.27 1.00 -23.17
CA TRP A 1101 -39.60 -0.21 -22.65
C TRP A 1101 -40.13 -0.65 -21.28
N LEU A 1102 -41.26 -0.06 -20.86
CA LEU A 1102 -41.96 -0.34 -19.61
C LEU A 1102 -43.27 -1.08 -19.89
#